data_AF-A0A532TCT8-F1
#
_entry.id   AF-A0A532TCT8-F1
#
_cell.length_a   1.000
_cell.length_b   1.000
_cell.length_c   1.000
_cell.angle_alpha   90.00
_cell.angle_beta   90.00
_cell.angle_gamma   90.00
#
_symmetry.space_group_name_H-M   'P 1'
#
loop_
_entity.id
_entity.type
_entity.pdbx_description
1 polymer ?
#
loop_
_entity_poly.entity_id
_entity_poly.type
_entity_poly.pdbx_seq_one_letter_code
_entity_poly.pdbx_strand_id
1 'polypeptide(L)'
;MSTFYFRTLILGADPNTIHFYISRAFGEAGEDHETYFKWYKETKVLDDICDLEIDAITSISADLDEIIPMVDGIIYFLNPTIQEESELFEMILPDIFSVKRDIPTIIIFYDQNGILPLSINDLLTHIWVNFPSLEAFANLPPKDFHQALQSLCLAMINGDTPLNIENAWMRFPIFIQMANIYFNNKNYYYAAQAIRKTALIADIYNKEEFFIISEQAAYLYSKINLYLEASKILEKVDRKKSINFKKLYADAIIREGNLFFNKNEYERAARNYERVAQWSSIELLERTFIHEAFRLAINSWISACRVEDAFRILQSLHHKGVIVLLKEFSDKIGAAADYLVSINSFELAKEQLYRAVNRYQREDLFEELKDLTSKLVDVLIILFKQQINDQKNHAAKNTFDEIENLWDSYKVKKINLDSTLEELIDHFFEANNFRMATILIDKLNSRKLKQQISKIRDELEDKYNALKKKEVEDYINKGIDILRDFFVAEIDIIAEINTQEINKANELAKQNKYLKAAKLLKNQADYLKRIGKEDIKDQILTKSLDILLNGLEFENFFLFFNELSFDMKTKYLTRIFPKYFQNLQELRKSEDFKRNEKIFESSNRIYRNQMLYDQSKEITLIFIKVIKQEALRILEIEENLSGISKATILEKNALNIKSAYLDKEENIKIKYNKIYKKIAEIYIELDDLHLAHIYNDKIEKAGYKIEIHKKIEKLEAEKSKIRSEKAKETRDGEVLREQRSIMENKAREAKLDRKNELRERKGLRRAYFENGLIHLKNQEFDQALKLYKETTNRLNRIKKYNIAGVSLAVASLILMKEEKFKEIKQLLLETKKPLSGMAKLFSETFAVTLLEYIIGLKNIQDDLNFRLALPFFEVLPLFEEELILLYEIKGEEYQKEEKPEKTLEMYAKQRDVERHIKKLAESIEKELHHVKKREAIQNQYWRLILDDISKGKMTNASISYLETVPKLIKEGYTRLAAVSLILGSIILLNEKDLKIAKETFEKHVEENKSDLESLPEIQIMKYFFPAVRKDEKSVVKLIINSLVEKLVLFEPEIKSLKIILGEEVSEEEEIREMLSREEYGKLSKLRVEYDQIYGKLQAKVVDAKRDKERILKRRTPMKRRYYLPILELLEIKNFKNAGEKYLELAFTLTRRNDLETSSLMMLLHGLTFLKSGEPLKSIKNNLNNYLNSLGVNKKLVEETFYIMLILFLIEVKIYNFDKYLHKIKEMLEILPLFEEERVLIEIEE
;
A
#
# COMPACT_ATOMS: atom_id res chain seq x y z
N MET A 1 10.55 -33.66 -48.83
CA MET A 1 10.98 -32.31 -49.25
C MET A 1 11.53 -31.61 -48.04
N SER A 2 12.82 -31.80 -47.81
CA SER A 2 13.62 -31.00 -46.88
C SER A 2 14.31 -29.90 -47.68
N THR A 3 14.43 -28.71 -47.10
CA THR A 3 15.21 -27.60 -47.69
C THR A 3 16.57 -27.53 -47.00
N PHE A 4 17.64 -27.53 -47.79
CA PHE A 4 19.03 -27.45 -47.31
C PHE A 4 19.66 -26.12 -47.75
N TYR A 5 20.55 -25.58 -46.92
CA TYR A 5 21.28 -24.35 -47.20
C TYR A 5 22.77 -24.67 -47.23
N PHE A 6 23.45 -24.35 -48.33
CA PHE A 6 24.87 -24.64 -48.50
C PHE A 6 25.63 -23.44 -49.06
N ARG A 7 26.89 -23.30 -48.63
CA ARG A 7 27.84 -22.35 -49.19
C ARG A 7 28.83 -23.04 -50.12
N THR A 8 28.89 -22.62 -51.38
CA THR A 8 29.75 -23.18 -52.42
C THR A 8 30.82 -22.16 -52.82
N LEU A 9 32.07 -22.61 -52.89
CA LEU A 9 33.19 -21.82 -53.36
C LEU A 9 33.56 -22.18 -54.78
N ILE A 10 33.81 -21.18 -55.63
CA ILE A 10 34.33 -21.36 -56.98
C ILE A 10 35.73 -20.78 -57.07
N LEU A 11 36.66 -21.63 -57.48
CA LEU A 11 38.10 -21.36 -57.57
C LEU A 11 38.63 -21.66 -58.97
N GLY A 12 39.80 -21.12 -59.29
CA GLY A 12 40.58 -21.45 -60.48
C GLY A 12 41.63 -20.38 -60.77
N ALA A 13 42.52 -20.65 -61.72
CA ALA A 13 43.70 -19.82 -61.95
C ALA A 13 43.41 -18.49 -62.67
N ASP A 14 42.37 -18.42 -63.51
CA ASP A 14 41.94 -17.20 -64.19
C ASP A 14 40.54 -16.75 -63.71
N PRO A 15 40.47 -15.77 -62.79
CA PRO A 15 39.21 -15.26 -62.29
C PRO A 15 38.31 -14.62 -63.35
N ASN A 16 38.87 -14.09 -64.44
CA ASN A 16 38.07 -13.50 -65.51
C ASN A 16 37.33 -14.58 -66.30
N THR A 17 37.99 -15.71 -66.57
CA THR A 17 37.36 -16.88 -67.20
C THR A 17 36.25 -17.45 -66.33
N ILE A 18 36.48 -17.56 -65.02
CA ILE A 18 35.49 -18.05 -64.06
C ILE A 18 34.28 -17.13 -64.01
N HIS A 19 34.48 -15.83 -63.81
CA HIS A 19 33.38 -14.86 -63.75
C HIS A 19 32.58 -14.85 -65.05
N PHE A 20 33.25 -14.90 -66.20
CA PHE A 20 32.60 -14.97 -67.50
C PHE A 20 31.76 -16.24 -67.67
N TYR A 21 32.29 -17.40 -67.27
CA TYR A 21 31.59 -18.69 -67.33
C TYR A 21 30.34 -18.67 -66.43
N ILE A 22 30.51 -18.28 -65.16
CA ILE A 22 29.44 -18.31 -64.15
C ILE A 22 28.35 -17.28 -64.46
N SER A 23 28.72 -16.06 -64.88
CA SER A 23 27.74 -15.04 -65.29
C SER A 23 26.88 -15.49 -66.46
N ARG A 24 27.46 -16.23 -67.42
CA ARG A 24 26.71 -16.84 -68.53
C ARG A 24 25.86 -18.03 -68.09
N ALA A 25 26.33 -18.84 -67.15
CA ALA A 25 25.59 -19.97 -66.61
C ALA A 25 24.33 -19.51 -65.86
N PHE A 26 24.42 -18.42 -65.12
CA PHE A 26 23.33 -17.90 -64.29
C PHE A 26 22.47 -16.83 -64.96
N GLY A 27 22.94 -16.23 -66.06
CA GLY A 27 22.25 -15.15 -66.76
C GLY A 27 22.31 -13.80 -66.05
N GLU A 28 23.17 -13.66 -65.03
CA GLU A 28 23.35 -12.44 -64.22
C GLU A 28 24.81 -12.29 -63.78
N ALA A 29 25.26 -11.05 -63.60
CA ALA A 29 26.67 -10.75 -63.32
C ALA A 29 27.11 -11.08 -61.87
N GLY A 30 26.18 -11.26 -60.93
CA GLY A 30 26.49 -11.45 -59.50
C GLY A 30 26.75 -10.15 -58.75
N GLU A 31 26.73 -10.22 -57.42
CA GLU A 31 27.04 -9.11 -56.52
C GLU A 31 28.56 -9.01 -56.32
N ASP A 32 29.15 -7.84 -56.60
CA ASP A 32 30.59 -7.59 -56.46
C ASP A 32 30.94 -7.23 -55.00
N HIS A 33 31.83 -8.01 -54.38
CA HIS A 33 32.33 -7.79 -53.02
C HIS A 33 33.86 -7.52 -53.00
N GLU A 34 34.39 -6.94 -54.08
CA GLU A 34 35.80 -6.58 -54.30
C GLU A 34 36.75 -7.79 -54.48
N THR A 35 36.71 -8.76 -53.57
CA THR A 35 37.60 -9.94 -53.55
C THR A 35 36.95 -11.22 -54.09
N TYR A 36 35.63 -11.21 -54.27
CA TYR A 36 34.84 -12.27 -54.87
C TYR A 36 33.51 -11.72 -55.43
N PHE A 37 32.89 -12.46 -56.35
CA PHE A 37 31.49 -12.26 -56.76
C PHE A 37 30.58 -13.26 -56.08
N LYS A 38 29.37 -12.83 -55.75
CA LYS A 38 28.38 -13.64 -55.02
C LYS A 38 27.09 -13.84 -55.81
N TRP A 39 26.56 -15.05 -55.76
CA TRP A 39 25.24 -15.41 -56.29
C TRP A 39 24.43 -16.20 -55.28
N TYR A 40 23.11 -16.08 -55.39
CA TYR A 40 22.15 -16.91 -54.66
C TYR A 40 21.32 -17.72 -55.66
N LYS A 41 21.38 -19.05 -55.57
CA LYS A 41 20.68 -19.96 -56.51
C LYS A 41 19.97 -21.09 -55.79
N GLU A 42 18.69 -21.28 -56.12
CA GLU A 42 17.95 -22.47 -55.74
C GLU A 42 18.20 -23.58 -56.76
N THR A 43 18.60 -24.76 -56.30
CA THR A 43 18.79 -25.96 -57.13
C THR A 43 17.97 -27.12 -56.57
N LYS A 44 17.13 -27.72 -57.41
CA LYS A 44 16.39 -28.93 -57.06
C LYS A 44 17.23 -30.18 -57.32
N VAL A 45 17.34 -31.05 -56.32
CA VAL A 45 18.09 -32.32 -56.39
C VAL A 45 17.20 -33.46 -55.92
N LEU A 46 16.86 -34.38 -56.82
CA LEU A 46 15.89 -35.46 -56.54
C LEU A 46 14.59 -34.89 -55.92
N ASP A 47 14.29 -35.25 -54.67
CA ASP A 47 13.10 -34.82 -53.91
C ASP A 47 13.36 -33.65 -52.95
N ASP A 48 14.57 -33.09 -52.92
CA ASP A 48 14.99 -32.03 -52.00
C ASP A 48 15.33 -30.72 -52.74
N ILE A 49 15.30 -29.60 -52.00
CA ILE A 49 15.58 -28.25 -52.50
C ILE A 49 16.83 -27.73 -51.79
N CYS A 50 17.81 -27.24 -52.55
CA CYS A 50 19.03 -26.65 -52.02
C CYS A 50 19.11 -25.17 -52.36
N ASP A 51 19.19 -24.33 -51.34
CA ASP A 51 19.50 -22.91 -51.48
C ASP A 51 21.02 -22.73 -51.37
N LEU A 52 21.62 -22.25 -52.46
CA LEU A 52 23.06 -22.12 -52.60
C LEU A 52 23.48 -20.66 -52.53
N GLU A 53 24.40 -20.39 -51.60
CA GLU A 53 25.26 -19.22 -51.62
C GLU A 53 26.55 -19.57 -52.38
N ILE A 54 26.80 -18.91 -53.51
CA ILE A 54 27.92 -19.24 -54.41
C ILE A 54 28.87 -18.05 -54.46
N ASP A 55 30.10 -18.26 -53.99
CA ASP A 55 31.16 -17.25 -53.98
C ASP A 55 32.24 -17.63 -55.00
N ALA A 56 32.50 -16.79 -56.01
CA ALA A 56 33.60 -16.97 -56.96
C ALA A 56 34.71 -15.96 -56.70
N ILE A 57 35.90 -16.44 -56.34
CA ILE A 57 37.03 -15.58 -55.95
C ILE A 57 37.59 -14.82 -57.15
N THR A 58 37.84 -13.51 -56.98
CA THR A 58 38.36 -12.61 -58.03
C THR A 58 39.79 -12.15 -57.81
N SER A 59 40.31 -12.25 -56.58
CA SER A 59 41.66 -11.82 -56.22
C SER A 59 42.55 -12.96 -55.73
N ILE A 60 43.80 -12.98 -56.18
CA ILE A 60 44.87 -13.87 -55.71
C ILE A 60 45.23 -13.60 -54.23
N SER A 61 44.74 -12.50 -53.65
CA SER A 61 45.00 -12.10 -52.24
C SER A 61 43.98 -12.64 -51.22
N ALA A 62 43.06 -13.51 -51.61
CA ALA A 62 42.09 -14.11 -50.68
C ALA A 62 42.76 -15.18 -49.80
N ASP A 63 42.53 -15.13 -48.48
CA ASP A 63 43.08 -16.11 -47.54
C ASP A 63 42.30 -17.43 -47.63
N LEU A 64 42.82 -18.35 -48.45
CA LEU A 64 42.20 -19.66 -48.69
C LEU A 64 42.16 -20.53 -47.42
N ASP A 65 43.10 -20.34 -46.48
CA ASP A 65 43.13 -21.06 -45.20
C ASP A 65 41.94 -20.67 -44.31
N GLU A 66 41.43 -19.44 -44.42
CA GLU A 66 40.25 -18.97 -43.70
C GLU A 66 38.94 -19.35 -44.41
N ILE A 67 38.91 -19.29 -45.75
CA ILE A 67 37.67 -19.45 -46.53
C ILE A 67 37.28 -20.93 -46.71
N ILE A 68 38.24 -21.81 -47.03
CA ILE A 68 37.98 -23.23 -47.31
C ILE A 68 37.28 -23.94 -46.12
N PRO A 69 37.68 -23.73 -44.85
CA PRO A 69 36.99 -24.33 -43.70
C PRO A 69 35.57 -23.82 -43.44
N MET A 70 35.11 -22.77 -44.15
CA MET A 70 33.78 -22.16 -43.99
C MET A 70 32.79 -22.54 -45.10
N VAL A 71 33.22 -23.28 -46.14
CA VAL A 71 32.36 -23.67 -47.27
C VAL A 71 32.00 -25.15 -47.30
N ASP A 72 30.78 -25.45 -47.74
CA ASP A 72 30.22 -26.80 -47.74
C ASP A 72 30.54 -27.57 -49.03
N GLY A 73 30.92 -26.88 -50.11
CA GLY A 73 31.35 -27.50 -51.36
C GLY A 73 32.26 -26.61 -52.20
N ILE A 74 33.07 -27.21 -53.08
CA ILE A 74 34.04 -26.51 -53.92
C ILE A 74 33.89 -26.90 -55.40
N ILE A 75 33.96 -25.91 -56.29
CA ILE A 75 34.09 -26.10 -57.73
C ILE A 75 35.39 -25.44 -58.20
N TYR A 76 36.30 -26.21 -58.77
CA TYR A 76 37.59 -25.74 -59.23
C TYR A 76 37.67 -25.77 -60.75
N PHE A 77 37.92 -24.63 -61.39
CA PHE A 77 38.15 -24.53 -62.83
C PHE A 77 39.63 -24.74 -63.14
N LEU A 78 39.92 -25.64 -64.08
CA LEU A 78 41.29 -26.03 -64.44
C LEU A 78 41.44 -26.19 -65.96
N ASN A 79 42.39 -25.50 -66.57
CA ASN A 79 42.84 -25.80 -67.92
C ASN A 79 44.11 -26.69 -67.88
N PRO A 80 44.00 -27.98 -68.18
CA PRO A 80 45.11 -28.93 -68.05
C PRO A 80 46.16 -28.78 -69.16
N THR A 81 45.90 -27.93 -70.17
CA THR A 81 46.89 -27.61 -71.22
C THR A 81 47.86 -26.50 -70.81
N ILE A 82 47.56 -25.79 -69.72
CA ILE A 82 48.41 -24.76 -69.12
C ILE A 82 49.09 -25.37 -67.91
N GLN A 83 50.42 -25.44 -67.96
CA GLN A 83 51.21 -26.13 -66.93
C GLN A 83 51.11 -25.41 -65.58
N GLU A 84 51.10 -24.08 -65.58
CA GLU A 84 50.99 -23.26 -64.37
C GLU A 84 49.67 -23.49 -63.61
N GLU A 85 48.55 -23.71 -64.31
CA GLU A 85 47.26 -23.99 -63.67
C GLU A 85 47.23 -25.38 -63.04
N SER A 86 47.90 -26.36 -63.68
CA SER A 86 48.01 -27.72 -63.17
C SER A 86 48.90 -27.77 -61.92
N GLU A 87 50.02 -27.05 -61.93
CA GLU A 87 50.90 -26.90 -60.76
C GLU A 87 50.18 -26.18 -59.60
N LEU A 88 49.39 -25.14 -59.89
CA LEU A 88 48.59 -24.44 -58.89
C LEU A 88 47.52 -25.34 -58.25
N PHE A 89 46.85 -26.17 -59.05
CA PHE A 89 45.88 -27.14 -58.54
C PHE A 89 46.54 -28.19 -57.65
N GLU A 90 47.69 -28.72 -58.04
CA GLU A 90 48.46 -29.66 -57.21
C GLU A 90 48.94 -29.04 -55.89
N MET A 91 49.21 -27.73 -55.86
CA MET A 91 49.56 -27.01 -54.64
C MET A 91 48.38 -26.79 -53.69
N ILE A 92 47.17 -26.54 -54.20
CA ILE A 92 45.96 -26.25 -53.39
C ILE A 92 45.28 -27.53 -52.89
N LEU A 93 45.45 -28.64 -53.60
CA LEU A 93 44.78 -29.90 -53.30
C LEU A 93 45.07 -30.44 -51.87
N PRO A 94 46.33 -30.41 -51.37
CA PRO A 94 46.64 -30.75 -49.97
C PRO A 94 45.88 -29.90 -48.96
N ASP A 95 45.69 -28.60 -49.23
CA ASP A 95 45.00 -27.67 -48.32
C ASP A 95 43.51 -28.02 -48.23
N ILE A 96 42.87 -28.35 -49.36
CA ILE A 96 41.48 -28.84 -49.39
C ILE A 96 41.34 -30.16 -48.61
N PHE A 97 42.28 -31.09 -48.75
CA PHE A 97 42.25 -32.37 -48.03
C PHE A 97 42.73 -32.28 -46.57
N SER A 98 43.37 -31.19 -46.16
CA SER A 98 43.83 -30.97 -44.78
C SER A 98 42.69 -30.64 -43.80
N VAL A 99 41.53 -30.22 -44.33
CA VAL A 99 40.37 -29.86 -43.52
C VAL A 99 39.80 -31.12 -42.85
N LYS A 100 39.48 -31.03 -41.55
CA LYS A 100 38.92 -32.14 -40.76
C LYS A 100 37.59 -32.70 -41.28
N ARG A 101 36.89 -31.96 -42.15
CA ARG A 101 35.65 -32.38 -42.83
C ARG A 101 35.99 -32.63 -44.30
N ASP A 102 35.53 -33.76 -44.85
CA ASP A 102 35.62 -34.01 -46.30
C ASP A 102 34.68 -33.01 -47.00
N ILE A 103 35.25 -32.04 -47.74
CA ILE A 103 34.49 -31.06 -48.52
C ILE A 103 34.27 -31.62 -49.92
N PRO A 104 33.02 -31.89 -50.35
CA PRO A 104 32.72 -32.30 -51.72
C PRO A 104 33.32 -31.32 -52.73
N THR A 105 34.11 -31.83 -53.68
CA THR A 105 34.88 -31.01 -54.61
C THR A 105 34.72 -31.51 -56.04
N ILE A 106 34.41 -30.59 -56.96
CA ILE A 106 34.24 -30.85 -58.40
C ILE A 106 35.30 -30.06 -59.18
N ILE A 107 35.96 -30.71 -60.14
CA ILE A 107 36.85 -30.08 -61.11
C ILE A 107 36.07 -29.83 -62.41
N ILE A 108 36.17 -28.62 -62.95
CA ILE A 108 35.64 -28.29 -64.28
C ILE A 108 36.81 -27.98 -65.19
N PHE A 109 37.08 -28.90 -66.10
CA PHE A 109 38.06 -28.73 -67.14
C PHE A 109 37.49 -27.88 -68.27
N TYR A 110 37.99 -26.64 -68.39
CA TYR A 110 37.43 -25.63 -69.29
C TYR A 110 38.51 -24.71 -69.86
N ASP A 111 38.31 -24.24 -71.09
CA ASP A 111 39.08 -23.18 -71.75
C ASP A 111 38.09 -22.15 -72.34
N GLN A 112 38.50 -20.88 -72.47
CA GLN A 112 37.67 -19.81 -73.05
C GLN A 112 37.20 -20.13 -74.49
N ASN A 113 37.94 -20.96 -75.22
CA ASN A 113 37.59 -21.43 -76.57
C ASN A 113 36.57 -22.60 -76.56
N GLY A 114 36.23 -23.13 -75.39
CA GLY A 114 35.16 -24.11 -75.17
C GLY A 114 35.47 -25.57 -75.51
N ILE A 115 36.64 -25.88 -76.08
CA ILE A 115 37.04 -27.26 -76.42
C ILE A 115 38.50 -27.51 -76.06
N LEU A 116 38.74 -28.39 -75.10
CA LEU A 116 40.08 -28.89 -74.78
C LEU A 116 40.54 -29.95 -75.81
N PRO A 117 41.77 -29.85 -76.35
CA PRO A 117 42.30 -30.80 -77.34
C PRO A 117 42.87 -32.08 -76.69
N LEU A 118 42.16 -32.65 -75.71
CA LEU A 118 42.57 -33.83 -74.95
C LEU A 118 41.47 -34.91 -74.96
N SER A 119 41.87 -36.17 -74.75
CA SER A 119 40.94 -37.29 -74.55
C SER A 119 40.21 -37.12 -73.23
N ILE A 120 38.91 -36.79 -73.31
CA ILE A 120 38.05 -36.59 -72.14
C ILE A 120 37.99 -37.85 -71.27
N ASN A 121 37.90 -39.04 -71.89
CA ASN A 121 37.81 -40.31 -71.16
C ASN A 121 39.09 -40.59 -70.35
N ASP A 122 40.26 -40.32 -70.92
CA ASP A 122 41.52 -40.55 -70.21
C ASP A 122 41.69 -39.57 -69.04
N LEU A 123 41.28 -38.32 -69.25
CA LEU A 123 41.33 -37.26 -68.26
C LEU A 123 40.38 -37.51 -67.08
N LEU A 124 39.12 -37.91 -67.36
CA LEU A 124 38.17 -38.31 -66.33
C LEU A 124 38.61 -39.57 -65.60
N THR A 125 39.09 -40.59 -66.32
CA THR A 125 39.58 -41.84 -65.71
C THR A 125 40.79 -41.58 -64.81
N HIS A 126 41.71 -40.69 -65.22
CA HIS A 126 42.85 -40.29 -64.41
C HIS A 126 42.41 -39.67 -63.07
N ILE A 127 41.44 -38.75 -63.10
CA ILE A 127 40.88 -38.16 -61.87
C ILE A 127 40.22 -39.24 -61.00
N TRP A 128 39.38 -40.11 -61.57
CA TRP A 128 38.65 -41.10 -60.78
C TRP A 128 39.56 -42.17 -60.16
N VAL A 129 40.70 -42.48 -60.78
CA VAL A 129 41.67 -43.46 -60.27
C VAL A 129 42.60 -42.84 -59.23
N ASN A 130 43.14 -41.65 -59.49
CA ASN A 130 44.16 -41.03 -58.64
C ASN A 130 43.55 -40.18 -57.52
N PHE A 131 42.36 -39.62 -57.75
CA PHE A 131 41.64 -38.74 -56.81
C PHE A 131 40.18 -39.19 -56.65
N PRO A 132 39.93 -40.39 -56.06
CA PRO A 132 38.60 -41.00 -55.99
C PRO A 132 37.59 -40.25 -55.10
N SER A 133 38.04 -39.20 -54.41
CA SER A 133 37.22 -38.26 -53.64
C SER A 133 36.68 -37.10 -54.47
N LEU A 134 37.21 -36.89 -55.67
CA LEU A 134 36.85 -35.79 -56.56
C LEU A 134 35.94 -36.26 -57.69
N GLU A 135 35.21 -35.31 -58.22
CA GLU A 135 34.45 -35.44 -59.45
C GLU A 135 34.98 -34.47 -60.50
N ALA A 136 34.84 -34.80 -61.78
CA ALA A 136 35.27 -33.94 -62.86
C ALA A 136 34.24 -33.85 -64.00
N PHE A 137 34.13 -32.66 -64.56
CA PHE A 137 33.41 -32.36 -65.80
C PHE A 137 34.42 -31.79 -66.80
N ALA A 138 34.34 -32.19 -68.07
CA ALA A 138 35.21 -31.66 -69.12
C ALA A 138 34.36 -31.06 -70.24
N ASN A 139 34.76 -29.87 -70.71
CA ASN A 139 34.04 -29.12 -71.75
C ASN A 139 32.56 -28.90 -71.44
N LEU A 140 32.19 -28.74 -70.15
CA LEU A 140 30.81 -28.46 -69.75
C LEU A 140 30.45 -27.05 -70.24
N PRO A 141 29.42 -26.87 -71.08
CA PRO A 141 29.02 -25.53 -71.49
C PRO A 141 28.29 -24.83 -70.34
N PRO A 142 28.35 -23.47 -70.25
CA PRO A 142 27.70 -22.72 -69.16
C PRO A 142 26.21 -23.05 -68.96
N LYS A 143 25.47 -23.39 -70.02
CA LYS A 143 24.05 -23.77 -69.95
C LYS A 143 23.81 -25.05 -69.13
N ASP A 144 24.78 -25.95 -69.11
CA ASP A 144 24.69 -27.26 -68.45
C ASP A 144 25.37 -27.25 -67.08
N PHE A 145 25.82 -26.08 -66.59
CA PHE A 145 26.46 -25.94 -65.28
C PHE A 145 25.58 -26.40 -64.11
N HIS A 146 24.26 -26.40 -64.28
CA HIS A 146 23.31 -26.94 -63.31
C HIS A 146 23.59 -28.41 -62.96
N GLN A 147 24.17 -29.20 -63.86
CA GLN A 147 24.56 -30.59 -63.59
C GLN A 147 25.66 -30.69 -62.53
N ALA A 148 26.68 -29.82 -62.60
CA ALA A 148 27.75 -29.76 -61.61
C ALA A 148 27.20 -29.35 -60.23
N LEU A 149 26.30 -28.37 -60.19
CA LEU A 149 25.64 -27.96 -58.94
C LEU A 149 24.78 -29.08 -58.35
N GLN A 150 24.01 -29.80 -59.17
CA GLN A 150 23.22 -30.94 -58.70
C GLN A 150 24.09 -32.06 -58.09
N SER A 151 25.20 -32.40 -58.75
CA SER A 151 26.15 -33.40 -58.25
C SER A 151 26.81 -32.97 -56.94
N LEU A 152 27.14 -31.68 -56.80
CA LEU A 152 27.74 -31.14 -55.57
C LEU A 152 26.73 -31.17 -54.42
N CYS A 153 25.51 -30.69 -54.65
CA CYS A 153 24.44 -30.67 -53.67
C CYS A 153 24.06 -32.06 -53.17
N LEU A 154 23.98 -33.06 -54.06
CA LEU A 154 23.72 -34.45 -53.67
C LEU A 154 24.80 -34.98 -52.72
N ALA A 155 26.06 -34.61 -52.98
CA ALA A 155 27.21 -34.97 -52.15
C ALA A 155 27.13 -34.32 -50.77
N MET A 156 26.82 -33.03 -50.73
CA MET A 156 26.67 -32.24 -49.49
C MET A 156 25.53 -32.76 -48.61
N ILE A 157 24.39 -33.15 -49.19
CA ILE A 157 23.26 -33.75 -48.45
C ILE A 157 23.66 -35.09 -47.81
N ASN A 158 24.33 -35.95 -48.58
CA ASN A 158 24.64 -37.31 -48.15
C ASN A 158 25.93 -37.42 -47.32
N GLY A 159 26.72 -36.35 -47.23
CA GLY A 159 28.07 -36.35 -46.65
C GLY A 159 28.99 -37.34 -47.35
N ASP A 160 28.90 -37.42 -48.69
CA ASP A 160 29.65 -38.33 -49.54
C ASP A 160 30.37 -37.54 -50.65
N THR A 161 31.12 -38.21 -51.52
CA THR A 161 31.84 -37.53 -52.61
C THR A 161 30.90 -37.22 -53.79
N PRO A 162 31.14 -36.14 -54.55
CA PRO A 162 30.30 -35.84 -55.70
C PRO A 162 30.30 -36.95 -56.74
N LEU A 163 29.13 -37.16 -57.34
CA LEU A 163 28.91 -38.16 -58.36
C LEU A 163 28.08 -37.55 -59.49
N ASN A 164 28.65 -37.52 -60.69
CA ASN A 164 27.94 -37.16 -61.90
C ASN A 164 27.02 -38.32 -62.30
N ILE A 165 25.71 -38.10 -62.17
CA ILE A 165 24.66 -39.09 -62.46
C ILE A 165 24.67 -39.50 -63.94
N GLU A 166 25.13 -38.65 -64.86
CA GLU A 166 25.10 -38.96 -66.30
C GLU A 166 26.19 -39.98 -66.70
N ASN A 167 27.33 -39.96 -66.02
CA ASN A 167 28.48 -40.83 -66.31
C ASN A 167 28.78 -41.85 -65.20
N ALA A 168 28.00 -41.86 -64.11
CA ALA A 168 28.18 -42.75 -62.96
C ALA A 168 28.26 -44.24 -63.33
N TRP A 169 27.55 -44.68 -64.37
CA TRP A 169 27.60 -46.06 -64.86
C TRP A 169 29.00 -46.50 -65.31
N MET A 170 29.84 -45.57 -65.81
CA MET A 170 31.22 -45.85 -66.23
C MET A 170 32.12 -46.15 -65.03
N ARG A 171 31.79 -45.62 -63.84
CA ARG A 171 32.57 -45.83 -62.61
C ARG A 171 32.21 -47.09 -61.84
N PHE A 172 31.04 -47.64 -62.12
CA PHE A 172 30.56 -48.86 -61.48
C PHE A 172 31.63 -49.98 -61.46
N PRO A 173 32.28 -50.36 -62.57
CA PRO A 173 33.36 -51.35 -62.55
C PRO A 173 34.64 -50.85 -61.86
N ILE A 174 34.95 -49.55 -61.94
CA ILE A 174 36.15 -48.95 -61.31
C ILE A 174 36.06 -49.05 -59.79
N PHE A 175 34.93 -48.66 -59.19
CA PHE A 175 34.74 -48.74 -57.74
C PHE A 175 34.76 -50.18 -57.22
N ILE A 176 34.25 -51.15 -57.98
CA ILE A 176 34.36 -52.58 -57.62
C ILE A 176 35.82 -53.02 -57.63
N GLN A 177 36.61 -52.64 -58.65
CA GLN A 177 38.03 -52.96 -58.71
C GLN A 177 38.80 -52.31 -57.55
N MET A 178 38.55 -51.03 -57.27
CA MET A 178 39.15 -50.33 -56.14
C MET A 178 38.80 -50.98 -54.80
N ALA A 179 37.54 -51.36 -54.60
CA ALA A 179 37.10 -52.05 -53.40
C ALA A 179 37.85 -53.37 -53.19
N ASN A 180 38.06 -54.14 -54.26
CA ASN A 180 38.83 -55.39 -54.21
C ASN A 180 40.31 -55.14 -53.88
N ILE A 181 40.93 -54.11 -54.46
CA ILE A 181 42.31 -53.71 -54.14
C ILE A 181 42.42 -53.33 -52.66
N TYR A 182 41.52 -52.46 -52.16
CA TYR A 182 41.50 -52.05 -50.76
C TYR A 182 41.24 -53.21 -49.82
N PHE A 183 40.32 -54.12 -50.17
CA PHE A 183 40.04 -55.32 -49.39
C PHE A 183 41.26 -56.24 -49.28
N ASN A 184 41.95 -56.49 -50.39
CA ASN A 184 43.18 -57.30 -50.42
C ASN A 184 44.29 -56.67 -49.57
N ASN A 185 44.36 -55.33 -49.56
CA ASN A 185 45.29 -54.56 -48.72
C ASN A 185 44.84 -54.43 -47.25
N LYS A 186 43.75 -55.11 -46.84
CA LYS A 186 43.12 -55.03 -45.51
C LYS A 186 42.66 -53.62 -45.12
N ASN A 187 42.52 -52.72 -46.09
CA ASN A 187 42.03 -51.37 -45.87
C ASN A 187 40.50 -51.33 -45.97
N TYR A 188 39.86 -51.91 -44.95
CA TYR A 188 38.41 -52.16 -44.95
C TYR A 188 37.56 -50.88 -45.01
N TYR A 189 38.07 -49.74 -44.52
CA TYR A 189 37.35 -48.47 -44.56
C TYR A 189 37.14 -47.97 -45.99
N TYR A 190 38.22 -47.83 -46.77
CA TYR A 190 38.11 -47.40 -48.17
C TYR A 190 37.46 -48.45 -49.06
N ALA A 191 37.62 -49.75 -48.73
CA ALA A 191 36.85 -50.80 -49.38
C ALA A 191 35.34 -50.63 -49.15
N ALA A 192 34.92 -50.34 -47.92
CA ALA A 192 33.52 -50.11 -47.58
C ALA A 192 32.94 -48.86 -48.24
N GLN A 193 33.71 -47.77 -48.32
CA GLN A 193 33.32 -46.56 -49.05
C GLN A 193 33.13 -46.82 -50.54
N ALA A 194 34.08 -47.51 -51.18
CA ALA A 194 33.99 -47.84 -52.61
C ALA A 194 32.74 -48.69 -52.91
N ILE A 195 32.46 -49.73 -52.11
CA ILE A 195 31.25 -50.55 -52.28
C ILE A 195 29.97 -49.77 -51.96
N ARG A 196 29.97 -48.86 -50.97
CA ARG A 196 28.84 -47.97 -50.69
C ARG A 196 28.52 -47.09 -51.91
N LYS A 197 29.54 -46.53 -52.58
CA LYS A 197 29.35 -45.78 -53.83
C LYS A 197 28.81 -46.66 -54.95
N THR A 198 29.31 -47.89 -55.07
CA THR A 198 28.74 -48.87 -56.01
C THR A 198 27.27 -49.15 -55.71
N ALA A 199 26.89 -49.25 -54.43
CA ALA A 199 25.49 -49.43 -54.02
C ALA A 199 24.63 -48.22 -54.39
N LEU A 200 25.11 -46.99 -54.16
CA LEU A 200 24.41 -45.77 -54.56
C LEU A 200 24.17 -45.72 -56.08
N ILE A 201 25.18 -46.06 -56.88
CA ILE A 201 25.04 -46.13 -58.35
C ILE A 201 24.05 -47.23 -58.74
N ALA A 202 24.10 -48.40 -58.09
CA ALA A 202 23.14 -49.47 -58.33
C ALA A 202 21.69 -49.04 -58.03
N ASP A 203 21.48 -48.27 -56.95
CA ASP A 203 20.17 -47.73 -56.57
C ASP A 203 19.65 -46.73 -57.62
N ILE A 204 20.47 -45.74 -57.99
CA ILE A 204 20.11 -44.70 -58.98
C ILE A 204 19.69 -45.30 -60.32
N TYR A 205 20.38 -46.35 -60.79
CA TYR A 205 20.06 -47.02 -62.05
C TYR A 205 19.15 -48.25 -61.89
N ASN A 206 18.55 -48.48 -60.71
CA ASN A 206 17.67 -49.61 -60.42
C ASN A 206 18.25 -50.99 -60.81
N LYS A 207 19.53 -51.23 -60.51
CA LYS A 207 20.20 -52.52 -60.77
C LYS A 207 19.76 -53.59 -59.77
N GLU A 208 19.61 -54.82 -60.23
CA GLU A 208 19.20 -55.96 -59.39
C GLU A 208 20.22 -56.26 -58.27
N GLU A 209 21.51 -55.99 -58.49
CA GLU A 209 22.56 -56.29 -57.51
C GLU A 209 22.62 -55.30 -56.32
N PHE A 210 21.81 -54.24 -56.31
CA PHE A 210 21.81 -53.20 -55.27
C PHE A 210 21.76 -53.76 -53.84
N PHE A 211 20.87 -54.72 -53.59
CA PHE A 211 20.70 -55.34 -52.27
C PHE A 211 21.98 -56.08 -51.83
N ILE A 212 22.61 -56.82 -52.74
CA ILE A 212 23.82 -57.60 -52.47
C ILE A 212 25.00 -56.67 -52.18
N ILE A 213 25.15 -55.62 -52.98
CA ILE A 213 26.25 -54.65 -52.85
C ILE A 213 26.09 -53.84 -51.54
N SER A 214 24.86 -53.48 -51.17
CA SER A 214 24.57 -52.83 -49.88
C SER A 214 24.94 -53.71 -48.68
N GLU A 215 24.66 -55.02 -48.75
CA GLU A 215 25.10 -55.97 -47.72
C GLU A 215 26.62 -56.12 -47.64
N GLN A 216 27.30 -56.11 -48.78
CA GLN A 216 28.77 -56.14 -48.82
C GLN A 216 29.38 -54.88 -48.19
N ALA A 217 28.84 -53.69 -48.47
CA ALA A 217 29.28 -52.45 -47.82
C ALA A 217 29.09 -52.52 -46.30
N ALA A 218 27.91 -52.93 -45.84
CA ALA A 218 27.61 -53.06 -44.42
C ALA A 218 28.52 -54.09 -43.72
N TYR A 219 28.83 -55.20 -44.39
CA TYR A 219 29.78 -56.20 -43.89
C TYR A 219 31.18 -55.61 -43.71
N LEU A 220 31.68 -54.85 -44.69
CA LEU A 220 33.01 -54.24 -44.62
C LEU A 220 33.09 -53.19 -43.49
N TYR A 221 32.06 -52.35 -43.32
CA TYR A 221 31.98 -51.43 -42.17
C TYR A 221 31.96 -52.18 -40.83
N SER A 222 31.30 -53.33 -40.76
CA SER A 222 31.26 -54.14 -39.53
C SER A 222 32.62 -54.73 -39.13
N LYS A 223 33.55 -54.93 -40.09
CA LYS A 223 34.91 -55.45 -39.81
C LYS A 223 35.79 -54.48 -39.04
N ILE A 224 35.46 -53.20 -39.08
CA ILE A 224 36.16 -52.12 -38.38
C ILE A 224 35.31 -51.52 -37.26
N ASN A 225 34.29 -52.24 -36.79
CA ASN A 225 33.36 -51.84 -35.72
C ASN A 225 32.55 -50.57 -36.00
N LEU A 226 32.45 -50.12 -37.26
CA LEU A 226 31.59 -49.01 -37.68
C LEU A 226 30.15 -49.50 -37.89
N TYR A 227 29.55 -50.05 -36.84
CA TYR A 227 28.24 -50.69 -36.89
C TYR A 227 27.08 -49.73 -37.20
N LEU A 228 27.21 -48.44 -36.85
CA LEU A 228 26.18 -47.44 -37.19
C LEU A 228 26.13 -47.15 -38.69
N GLU A 229 27.28 -47.07 -39.36
CA GLU A 229 27.35 -46.90 -40.82
C GLU A 229 26.81 -48.15 -41.53
N ALA A 230 27.12 -49.34 -41.02
CA ALA A 230 26.53 -50.59 -41.51
C ALA A 230 24.99 -50.61 -41.32
N SER A 231 24.48 -50.08 -40.21
CA SER A 231 23.05 -50.00 -39.93
C SER A 231 22.32 -49.04 -40.87
N LYS A 232 22.88 -47.85 -41.14
CA LYS A 232 22.30 -46.86 -42.06
C LYS A 232 22.11 -47.42 -43.46
N ILE A 233 23.14 -48.08 -44.00
CA ILE A 233 23.10 -48.68 -45.35
C ILE A 233 21.97 -49.72 -45.44
N LEU A 234 21.79 -50.53 -44.40
CA LEU A 234 20.78 -51.58 -44.39
C LEU A 234 19.39 -51.13 -43.94
N GLU A 235 19.20 -49.87 -43.53
CA GLU A 235 17.93 -49.41 -42.96
C GLU A 235 16.75 -49.56 -43.93
N LYS A 236 17.00 -49.28 -45.22
CA LYS A 236 16.02 -49.43 -46.31
C LYS A 236 16.08 -50.80 -47.01
N VAL A 237 17.13 -51.60 -46.76
CA VAL A 237 17.43 -52.86 -47.45
C VAL A 237 17.02 -54.08 -46.62
N ASP A 238 17.54 -54.20 -45.40
CA ASP A 238 17.19 -55.24 -44.42
C ASP A 238 17.14 -54.63 -43.01
N ARG A 239 15.92 -54.24 -42.62
CA ARG A 239 15.65 -53.63 -41.31
C ARG A 239 16.06 -54.53 -40.15
N LYS A 240 16.01 -55.86 -40.30
CA LYS A 240 16.38 -56.80 -39.22
C LYS A 240 17.89 -56.82 -39.02
N LYS A 241 18.69 -56.87 -40.10
CA LYS A 241 20.16 -56.74 -40.01
C LYS A 241 20.58 -55.36 -39.53
N SER A 242 19.89 -54.30 -39.95
CA SER A 242 20.13 -52.94 -39.44
C SER A 242 19.98 -52.85 -37.91
N ILE A 243 18.89 -53.40 -37.36
CA ILE A 243 18.68 -53.46 -35.89
C ILE A 243 19.76 -54.31 -35.21
N ASN A 244 20.20 -55.42 -35.81
CA ASN A 244 21.28 -56.23 -35.25
C ASN A 244 22.61 -55.47 -35.18
N PHE A 245 22.93 -54.63 -36.17
CA PHE A 245 24.12 -53.77 -36.11
C PHE A 245 23.99 -52.68 -35.04
N LYS A 246 22.80 -52.11 -34.84
CA LYS A 246 22.53 -51.22 -33.70
C LYS A 246 22.78 -51.92 -32.34
N LYS A 247 22.41 -53.21 -32.22
CA LYS A 247 22.73 -54.03 -31.03
C LYS A 247 24.23 -54.27 -30.85
N LEU A 248 24.94 -54.62 -31.93
CA LEU A 248 26.40 -54.83 -31.89
C LEU A 248 27.16 -53.57 -31.49
N TYR A 249 26.70 -52.39 -31.92
CA TYR A 249 27.23 -51.11 -31.45
C TYR A 249 27.08 -50.94 -29.93
N ALA A 250 25.89 -51.21 -29.40
CA ALA A 250 25.64 -51.12 -27.97
C ALA A 250 26.50 -52.11 -27.17
N ASP A 251 26.61 -53.36 -27.65
CA ASP A 251 27.47 -54.38 -27.04
C ASP A 251 28.95 -54.00 -27.06
N ALA A 252 29.43 -53.35 -28.13
CA ALA A 252 30.80 -52.90 -28.22
C ALA A 252 31.13 -51.86 -27.14
N ILE A 253 30.25 -50.88 -26.92
CA ILE A 253 30.44 -49.87 -25.86
C ILE A 253 30.40 -50.52 -24.46
N ILE A 254 29.54 -51.52 -24.24
CA ILE A 254 29.53 -52.28 -22.99
C ILE A 254 30.86 -53.03 -22.79
N ARG A 255 31.42 -53.65 -23.83
CA ARG A 255 32.72 -54.32 -23.74
C ARG A 255 33.84 -53.34 -23.39
N GLU A 256 33.85 -52.15 -24.00
CA GLU A 256 34.79 -51.10 -23.64
C GLU A 256 34.60 -50.64 -22.18
N GLY A 257 33.35 -50.46 -21.75
CA GLY A 257 33.01 -50.18 -20.36
C GLY A 257 33.56 -51.25 -19.40
N ASN A 258 33.41 -52.53 -19.74
CA ASN A 258 33.91 -53.65 -18.94
C ASN A 258 35.45 -53.65 -18.88
N LEU A 259 36.11 -53.31 -19.99
CA LEU A 259 37.56 -53.18 -20.04
C LEU A 259 38.05 -52.04 -19.13
N PHE A 260 37.38 -50.88 -19.14
CA PHE A 260 37.70 -49.78 -18.22
C PHE A 260 37.41 -50.17 -16.76
N PHE A 261 36.32 -50.87 -16.50
CA PHE A 261 35.96 -51.33 -15.16
C PHE A 261 37.04 -52.27 -14.59
N ASN A 262 37.53 -53.22 -15.40
CA ASN A 262 38.60 -54.15 -15.01
C ASN A 262 39.96 -53.46 -14.82
N LYS A 263 40.17 -52.28 -15.42
CA LYS A 263 41.35 -51.43 -15.20
C LYS A 263 41.22 -50.49 -13.99
N ASN A 264 40.14 -50.60 -13.22
CA ASN A 264 39.78 -49.69 -12.13
C ASN A 264 39.54 -48.23 -12.57
N GLU A 265 39.32 -47.98 -13.87
CA GLU A 265 38.93 -46.68 -14.40
C GLU A 265 37.39 -46.52 -14.32
N TYR A 266 36.86 -46.61 -13.09
CA TYR A 266 35.42 -46.73 -12.84
C TYR A 266 34.58 -45.57 -13.39
N GLU A 267 35.11 -44.34 -13.40
CA GLU A 267 34.41 -43.18 -13.97
C GLU A 267 34.24 -43.30 -15.50
N ARG A 268 35.28 -43.76 -16.22
CA ARG A 268 35.20 -43.94 -17.68
C ARG A 268 34.26 -45.09 -18.02
N ALA A 269 34.31 -46.18 -17.25
CA ALA A 269 33.37 -47.29 -17.37
C ALA A 269 31.93 -46.81 -17.19
N ALA A 270 31.66 -46.05 -16.12
CA ALA A 270 30.33 -45.53 -15.81
C ALA A 270 29.76 -44.65 -16.93
N ARG A 271 30.58 -43.73 -17.49
CA ARG A 271 30.18 -42.88 -18.62
C ARG A 271 29.83 -43.70 -19.87
N ASN A 272 30.59 -44.75 -20.17
CA ASN A 272 30.31 -45.63 -21.31
C ASN A 272 28.98 -46.39 -21.11
N TYR A 273 28.74 -46.93 -19.91
CA TYR A 273 27.47 -47.60 -19.58
C TYR A 273 26.26 -46.66 -19.58
N GLU A 274 26.43 -45.43 -19.09
CA GLU A 274 25.37 -44.42 -19.10
C GLU A 274 25.05 -43.98 -20.54
N ARG A 275 26.09 -43.73 -21.35
CA ARG A 275 25.94 -43.35 -22.76
C ARG A 275 25.21 -44.42 -23.56
N VAL A 276 25.57 -45.69 -23.41
CA VAL A 276 24.91 -46.77 -24.14
C VAL A 276 23.47 -46.98 -23.65
N ALA A 277 23.20 -46.85 -22.35
CA ALA A 277 21.83 -46.94 -21.83
C ALA A 277 20.92 -45.84 -22.39
N GLN A 278 21.41 -44.60 -22.44
CA GLN A 278 20.69 -43.47 -23.02
C GLN A 278 20.48 -43.64 -24.53
N TRP A 279 21.53 -43.99 -25.27
CA TRP A 279 21.44 -44.22 -26.72
C TRP A 279 20.45 -45.36 -27.05
N SER A 280 20.54 -46.49 -26.35
CA SER A 280 19.63 -47.62 -26.52
C SER A 280 18.18 -47.29 -26.15
N SER A 281 17.95 -46.35 -25.22
CA SER A 281 16.61 -45.87 -24.88
C SER A 281 15.93 -45.08 -26.00
N ILE A 282 16.70 -44.57 -26.96
CA ILE A 282 16.21 -43.87 -28.15
C ILE A 282 16.12 -44.84 -29.34
N GLU A 283 17.19 -45.61 -29.57
CA GLU A 283 17.37 -46.35 -30.83
C GLU A 283 16.91 -47.83 -30.81
N LEU A 284 16.98 -48.51 -29.66
CA LEU A 284 16.71 -49.95 -29.54
C LEU A 284 15.43 -50.29 -28.77
N LEU A 285 15.03 -49.45 -27.81
CA LEU A 285 13.80 -49.56 -27.00
C LEU A 285 13.65 -50.88 -26.19
N GLU A 286 14.70 -51.71 -26.10
CA GLU A 286 14.70 -52.98 -25.36
C GLU A 286 14.94 -52.74 -23.87
N ARG A 287 13.88 -52.83 -23.07
CA ARG A 287 13.88 -52.45 -21.64
C ARG A 287 14.88 -53.23 -20.79
N THR A 288 15.04 -54.53 -21.04
CA THR A 288 15.95 -55.42 -20.27
C THR A 288 17.40 -54.96 -20.39
N PHE A 289 17.85 -54.72 -21.62
CA PHE A 289 19.21 -54.23 -21.91
C PHE A 289 19.47 -52.84 -21.31
N ILE A 290 18.50 -51.92 -21.45
CA ILE A 290 18.61 -50.56 -20.89
C ILE A 290 18.76 -50.60 -19.36
N HIS A 291 17.96 -51.45 -18.69
CA HIS A 291 18.03 -51.61 -17.24
C HIS A 291 19.38 -52.20 -16.78
N GLU A 292 19.91 -53.18 -17.50
CA GLU A 292 21.21 -53.78 -17.21
C GLU A 292 22.36 -52.78 -17.39
N ALA A 293 22.35 -52.01 -18.48
CA ALA A 293 23.33 -50.96 -18.73
C ALA A 293 23.30 -49.86 -17.65
N PHE A 294 22.12 -49.39 -17.24
CA PHE A 294 22.01 -48.44 -16.13
C PHE A 294 22.47 -49.04 -14.79
N ARG A 295 22.21 -50.33 -14.53
CA ARG A 295 22.71 -51.02 -13.33
C ARG A 295 24.24 -51.07 -13.30
N LEU A 296 24.88 -51.37 -14.43
CA LEU A 296 26.35 -51.33 -14.56
C LEU A 296 26.91 -49.92 -14.38
N ALA A 297 26.24 -48.90 -14.92
CA ALA A 297 26.61 -47.50 -14.73
C ALA A 297 26.55 -47.09 -13.25
N ILE A 298 25.44 -47.40 -12.56
CA ILE A 298 25.25 -47.10 -11.13
C ILE A 298 26.33 -47.79 -10.29
N ASN A 299 26.58 -49.07 -10.53
CA ASN A 299 27.63 -49.82 -9.83
C ASN A 299 29.02 -49.17 -10.00
N SER A 300 29.32 -48.72 -11.22
CA SER A 300 30.61 -48.11 -11.55
C SER A 300 30.74 -46.71 -10.93
N TRP A 301 29.67 -45.91 -10.93
CA TRP A 301 29.65 -44.61 -10.25
C TRP A 301 29.83 -44.72 -8.73
N ILE A 302 29.22 -45.73 -8.09
CA ILE A 302 29.43 -46.02 -6.66
C ILE A 302 30.87 -46.44 -6.39
N SER A 303 31.44 -47.30 -7.25
CA SER A 303 32.83 -47.75 -7.15
C SER A 303 33.84 -46.60 -7.35
N ALA A 304 33.45 -45.57 -8.11
CA ALA A 304 34.22 -44.34 -8.28
C ALA A 304 34.06 -43.34 -7.11
N CYS A 305 33.39 -43.71 -6.01
CA CYS A 305 33.04 -42.84 -4.89
C CYS A 305 32.18 -41.61 -5.30
N ARG A 306 31.41 -41.72 -6.38
CA ARG A 306 30.51 -40.66 -6.88
C ARG A 306 29.05 -41.10 -6.84
N VAL A 307 28.55 -41.25 -5.63
CA VAL A 307 27.18 -41.71 -5.37
C VAL A 307 26.10 -40.72 -5.89
N GLU A 308 26.44 -39.44 -6.06
CA GLU A 308 25.51 -38.47 -6.68
C GLU A 308 25.20 -38.79 -8.14
N ASP A 309 26.21 -39.12 -8.95
CA ASP A 309 26.01 -39.48 -10.36
C ASP A 309 25.20 -40.78 -10.48
N ALA A 310 25.46 -41.75 -9.60
CA ALA A 310 24.62 -42.94 -9.47
C ALA A 310 23.16 -42.60 -9.14
N PHE A 311 22.93 -41.67 -8.21
CA PHE A 311 21.59 -41.25 -7.83
C PHE A 311 20.88 -40.41 -8.89
N ARG A 312 21.61 -39.65 -9.72
CA ARG A 312 21.06 -38.97 -10.91
C ARG A 312 20.44 -39.99 -11.87
N ILE A 313 21.14 -41.08 -12.14
CA ILE A 313 20.61 -42.17 -12.97
C ILE A 313 19.36 -42.77 -12.33
N LEU A 314 19.38 -43.09 -11.03
CA LEU A 314 18.22 -43.63 -10.32
C LEU A 314 16.97 -42.73 -10.37
N GLN A 315 17.11 -41.40 -10.54
CA GLN A 315 15.95 -40.50 -10.67
C GLN A 315 15.18 -40.72 -11.98
N SER A 316 15.84 -41.22 -13.03
CA SER A 316 15.24 -41.50 -14.33
C SER A 316 14.53 -42.86 -14.41
N LEU A 317 14.70 -43.73 -13.40
CA LEU A 317 14.16 -45.09 -13.38
C LEU A 317 12.82 -45.21 -12.64
N HIS A 318 12.04 -46.24 -12.96
CA HIS A 318 10.78 -46.54 -12.27
C HIS A 318 11.00 -46.92 -10.80
N HIS A 319 10.11 -46.44 -9.92
CA HIS A 319 10.22 -46.58 -8.46
C HIS A 319 10.47 -48.02 -7.97
N LYS A 320 9.74 -49.01 -8.50
CA LYS A 320 9.95 -50.42 -8.13
C LYS A 320 11.37 -50.91 -8.44
N GLY A 321 11.97 -50.46 -9.55
CA GLY A 321 13.35 -50.78 -9.91
C GLY A 321 14.37 -50.04 -9.04
N VAL A 322 14.06 -48.79 -8.64
CA VAL A 322 14.92 -47.99 -7.74
C VAL A 322 15.06 -48.65 -6.37
N ILE A 323 13.96 -49.13 -5.79
CA ILE A 323 13.99 -49.83 -4.48
C ILE A 323 14.91 -51.06 -4.55
N VAL A 324 14.77 -51.89 -5.60
CA VAL A 324 15.59 -53.10 -5.77
C VAL A 324 17.07 -52.76 -5.88
N LEU A 325 17.42 -51.76 -6.69
CA LEU A 325 18.82 -51.33 -6.87
C LEU A 325 19.41 -50.70 -5.61
N LEU A 326 18.64 -49.89 -4.87
CA LEU A 326 19.13 -49.30 -3.61
C LEU A 326 19.39 -50.37 -2.55
N LYS A 327 18.54 -51.39 -2.45
CA LYS A 327 18.81 -52.54 -1.55
C LYS A 327 20.08 -53.28 -1.95
N GLU A 328 20.26 -53.55 -3.24
CA GLU A 328 21.46 -54.24 -3.75
C GLU A 328 22.76 -53.45 -3.50
N PHE A 329 22.72 -52.12 -3.63
CA PHE A 329 23.92 -51.28 -3.60
C PHE A 329 24.27 -50.69 -2.23
N SER A 330 23.45 -50.90 -1.20
CA SER A 330 23.70 -50.37 0.16
C SER A 330 25.10 -50.75 0.67
N ASP A 331 25.44 -52.03 0.60
CA ASP A 331 26.73 -52.55 1.06
C ASP A 331 27.90 -51.97 0.28
N LYS A 332 27.72 -51.74 -1.03
CA LYS A 332 28.76 -51.15 -1.88
C LYS A 332 28.99 -49.67 -1.58
N ILE A 333 27.93 -48.92 -1.27
CA ILE A 333 28.06 -47.53 -0.80
C ILE A 333 28.80 -47.50 0.53
N GLY A 334 28.48 -48.44 1.44
CA GLY A 334 29.20 -48.62 2.69
C GLY A 334 30.68 -48.95 2.49
N ALA A 335 31.02 -49.85 1.56
CA ALA A 335 32.41 -50.21 1.26
C ALA A 335 33.19 -49.08 0.60
N ALA A 336 32.56 -48.31 -0.30
CA ALA A 336 33.17 -47.13 -0.91
C ALA A 336 33.46 -46.04 0.12
N ALA A 337 32.61 -45.89 1.15
CA ALA A 337 32.89 -45.01 2.27
C ALA A 337 34.06 -45.51 3.13
N ASP A 338 34.14 -46.81 3.43
CA ASP A 338 35.27 -47.40 4.17
C ASP A 338 36.60 -47.17 3.41
N TYR A 339 36.58 -47.27 2.08
CA TYR A 339 37.75 -46.94 1.25
C TYR A 339 38.17 -45.48 1.40
N LEU A 340 37.23 -44.52 1.36
CA LEU A 340 37.53 -43.10 1.57
C LEU A 340 38.11 -42.82 2.97
N VAL A 341 37.64 -43.54 3.99
CA VAL A 341 38.21 -43.50 5.35
C VAL A 341 39.65 -44.02 5.35
N SER A 342 39.94 -45.11 4.63
CA SER A 342 41.29 -45.70 4.56
C SER A 342 42.35 -44.78 3.94
N ILE A 343 41.94 -43.85 3.07
CA ILE A 343 42.82 -42.84 2.44
C ILE A 343 42.76 -41.47 3.15
N ASN A 344 42.25 -41.41 4.38
CA ASN A 344 42.07 -40.20 5.20
C ASN A 344 41.19 -39.11 4.55
N SER A 345 40.30 -39.46 3.61
CA SER A 345 39.38 -38.53 2.96
C SER A 345 38.02 -38.50 3.68
N PHE A 346 38.03 -38.15 4.97
CA PHE A 346 36.86 -38.26 5.84
C PHE A 346 35.69 -37.35 5.44
N GLU A 347 35.97 -36.15 4.92
CA GLU A 347 34.92 -35.22 4.45
C GLU A 347 34.17 -35.78 3.23
N LEU A 348 34.88 -36.40 2.29
CA LEU A 348 34.26 -37.08 1.14
C LEU A 348 33.45 -38.30 1.57
N ALA A 349 33.96 -39.08 2.55
CA ALA A 349 33.21 -40.19 3.14
C ALA A 349 31.91 -39.72 3.81
N LYS A 350 32.00 -38.62 4.59
CA LYS A 350 30.87 -37.96 5.24
C LYS A 350 29.83 -37.51 4.22
N GLU A 351 30.23 -36.77 3.18
CA GLU A 351 29.33 -36.28 2.14
C GLU A 351 28.64 -37.42 1.40
N GLN A 352 29.38 -38.45 1.01
CA GLN A 352 28.84 -39.62 0.32
C GLN A 352 27.79 -40.33 1.17
N LEU A 353 28.09 -40.59 2.45
CA LEU A 353 27.19 -41.27 3.37
C LEU A 353 25.96 -40.41 3.69
N TYR A 354 26.09 -39.09 3.86
CA TYR A 354 24.92 -38.20 4.03
C TYR A 354 24.00 -38.24 2.81
N ARG A 355 24.57 -38.19 1.60
CA ARG A 355 23.78 -38.29 0.36
C ARG A 355 23.05 -39.63 0.31
N ALA A 356 23.71 -40.71 0.71
CA ALA A 356 23.10 -42.03 0.82
C ALA A 356 22.00 -42.09 1.88
N VAL A 357 22.26 -41.72 3.13
CA VAL A 357 21.27 -41.65 4.22
C VAL A 357 20.04 -40.86 3.81
N ASN A 358 20.21 -39.68 3.21
CA ASN A 358 19.10 -38.87 2.69
C ASN A 358 18.31 -39.58 1.60
N ARG A 359 18.99 -40.28 0.68
CA ARG A 359 18.31 -41.00 -0.41
C ARG A 359 17.57 -42.24 0.10
N TYR A 360 18.11 -42.98 1.05
CA TYR A 360 17.49 -44.18 1.61
C TYR A 360 16.32 -43.83 2.53
N GLN A 361 16.43 -42.73 3.29
CA GLN A 361 15.32 -42.16 4.04
C GLN A 361 14.18 -41.71 3.12
N ARG A 362 14.48 -41.11 1.96
CA ARG A 362 13.48 -40.68 0.97
C ARG A 362 12.67 -41.80 0.33
N GLU A 363 13.18 -43.03 0.36
CA GLU A 363 12.56 -44.19 -0.29
C GLU A 363 12.17 -45.27 0.76
N ASP A 364 12.07 -44.89 2.05
CA ASP A 364 11.61 -45.71 3.19
C ASP A 364 12.39 -47.05 3.42
N LEU A 365 13.70 -47.04 3.19
CA LEU A 365 14.60 -48.19 3.36
C LEU A 365 15.26 -48.22 4.75
N PHE A 366 14.48 -48.49 5.80
CA PHE A 366 14.90 -48.29 7.21
C PHE A 366 16.03 -49.20 7.71
N GLU A 367 16.12 -50.45 7.22
CA GLU A 367 17.17 -51.38 7.64
C GLU A 367 18.53 -50.95 7.08
N GLU A 368 18.59 -50.72 5.77
CA GLU A 368 19.79 -50.25 5.07
C GLU A 368 20.20 -48.84 5.54
N LEU A 369 19.22 -47.99 5.86
CA LEU A 369 19.44 -46.65 6.43
C LEU A 369 20.17 -46.73 7.77
N LYS A 370 19.85 -47.70 8.63
CA LYS A 370 20.48 -47.84 9.95
C LYS A 370 21.96 -48.18 9.83
N ASP A 371 22.31 -49.07 8.90
CA ASP A 371 23.70 -49.48 8.66
C ASP A 371 24.54 -48.34 8.07
N LEU A 372 24.00 -47.63 7.08
CA LEU A 372 24.65 -46.45 6.49
C LEU A 372 24.80 -45.30 7.51
N THR A 373 23.81 -45.11 8.38
CA THR A 373 23.88 -44.09 9.44
C THR A 373 24.89 -44.47 10.51
N SER A 374 25.03 -45.76 10.85
CA SER A 374 26.07 -46.24 11.77
C SER A 374 27.47 -45.91 11.24
N LYS A 375 27.71 -46.21 9.95
CA LYS A 375 28.99 -45.86 9.31
C LYS A 375 29.23 -44.35 9.27
N LEU A 376 28.19 -43.55 9.04
CA LEU A 376 28.31 -42.09 9.06
C LEU A 376 28.71 -41.58 10.44
N VAL A 377 28.11 -42.13 11.51
CA VAL A 377 28.49 -41.81 12.90
C VAL A 377 29.96 -42.16 13.15
N ASP A 378 30.44 -43.32 12.69
CA ASP A 378 31.85 -43.71 12.85
C ASP A 378 32.81 -42.70 12.17
N VAL A 379 32.47 -42.24 10.95
CA VAL A 379 33.23 -41.20 10.25
C VAL A 379 33.21 -39.87 11.00
N LEU A 380 32.04 -39.46 11.52
CA LEU A 380 31.91 -38.22 12.29
C LEU A 380 32.70 -38.28 13.61
N ILE A 381 32.77 -39.44 14.27
CA ILE A 381 33.60 -39.62 15.47
C ILE A 381 35.08 -39.42 15.15
N ILE A 382 35.56 -39.93 14.00
CA ILE A 382 36.94 -39.73 13.55
C ILE A 382 37.19 -38.24 13.27
N LEU A 383 36.29 -37.57 12.55
CA LEU A 383 36.36 -36.13 12.29
C LEU A 383 36.34 -35.30 13.57
N PHE A 384 35.50 -35.67 14.52
CA PHE A 384 35.38 -34.99 15.81
C PHE A 384 36.71 -35.02 16.58
N LYS A 385 37.35 -36.20 16.67
CA LYS A 385 38.68 -36.34 17.30
C LYS A 385 39.75 -35.54 16.57
N GLN A 386 39.74 -35.56 15.22
CA GLN A 386 40.70 -34.80 14.43
C GLN A 386 40.54 -33.29 14.62
N GLN A 387 39.31 -32.78 14.65
CA GLN A 387 39.03 -31.35 14.84
C GLN A 387 39.43 -30.85 16.22
N ILE A 388 39.33 -31.69 17.27
CA ILE A 388 39.84 -31.36 18.60
C ILE A 388 41.37 -31.26 18.58
N ASN A 389 42.06 -32.23 17.97
CA ASN A 389 43.51 -32.20 17.80
C ASN A 389 44.00 -30.98 17.00
N ASP A 390 43.23 -30.56 16.00
CA ASP A 390 43.49 -29.35 15.19
C ASP A 390 43.13 -28.03 15.91
N GLN A 391 42.65 -28.08 17.16
CA GLN A 391 42.11 -26.94 17.93
C GLN A 391 40.95 -26.18 17.25
N LYS A 392 40.21 -26.85 16.35
CA LYS A 392 39.01 -26.29 15.68
C LYS A 392 37.77 -26.47 16.58
N ASN A 393 37.79 -25.87 17.76
CA ASN A 393 36.84 -26.14 18.85
C ASN A 393 35.36 -25.97 18.45
N HIS A 394 35.02 -24.95 17.65
CA HIS A 394 33.65 -24.75 17.17
C HIS A 394 33.20 -25.79 16.14
N ALA A 395 34.11 -26.23 15.26
CA ALA A 395 33.82 -27.29 14.30
C ALA A 395 33.60 -28.62 15.03
N ALA A 396 34.46 -28.94 15.99
CA ALA A 396 34.33 -30.13 16.84
C ALA A 396 32.99 -30.16 17.58
N LYS A 397 32.58 -29.05 18.18
CA LYS A 397 31.26 -28.94 18.82
C LYS A 397 30.11 -29.21 17.84
N ASN A 398 30.18 -28.65 16.63
CA ASN A 398 29.13 -28.86 15.62
C ASN A 398 29.07 -30.32 15.17
N THR A 399 30.23 -30.95 14.94
CA THR A 399 30.31 -32.37 14.59
C THR A 399 29.78 -33.26 15.73
N PHE A 400 30.00 -32.90 16.99
CA PHE A 400 29.40 -33.64 18.12
C PHE A 400 27.88 -33.48 18.18
N ASP A 401 27.35 -32.28 18.00
CA ASP A 401 25.89 -32.06 17.92
C ASP A 401 25.27 -32.84 16.75
N GLU A 402 25.97 -32.93 15.61
CA GLU A 402 25.56 -33.74 14.46
C GLU A 402 25.48 -35.23 14.83
N ILE A 403 26.46 -35.75 15.59
CA ILE A 403 26.45 -37.14 16.08
C ILE A 403 25.25 -37.39 17.00
N GLU A 404 24.97 -36.50 17.96
CA GLU A 404 23.80 -36.62 18.86
C GLU A 404 22.48 -36.64 18.08
N ASN A 405 22.34 -35.72 17.11
CA ASN A 405 21.16 -35.65 16.28
C ASN A 405 20.93 -36.95 15.48
N LEU A 406 22.00 -37.56 14.95
CA LEU A 406 21.91 -38.83 14.23
C LEU A 406 21.52 -39.99 15.15
N TRP A 407 22.08 -40.06 16.37
CA TRP A 407 21.70 -41.08 17.35
C TRP A 407 20.23 -40.98 17.75
N ASP A 408 19.73 -39.78 17.99
CA ASP A 408 18.35 -39.55 18.40
C ASP A 408 17.35 -39.77 17.25
N SER A 409 17.72 -39.37 16.03
CA SER A 409 16.84 -39.44 14.85
C SER A 409 16.71 -40.87 14.29
N TYR A 410 17.80 -41.66 14.27
CA TYR A 410 17.84 -42.94 13.57
C TYR A 410 18.00 -44.16 14.48
N LYS A 411 17.93 -43.99 15.81
CA LYS A 411 18.04 -45.07 16.82
C LYS A 411 19.30 -45.95 16.64
N VAL A 412 20.40 -45.33 16.23
CA VAL A 412 21.71 -45.98 16.13
C VAL A 412 22.31 -46.12 17.53
N LYS A 413 23.13 -47.15 17.75
CA LYS A 413 23.74 -47.41 19.07
C LYS A 413 24.66 -46.26 19.48
N LYS A 414 24.39 -45.63 20.64
CA LYS A 414 25.24 -44.56 21.20
C LYS A 414 26.59 -45.12 21.64
N ILE A 415 27.67 -44.39 21.33
CA ILE A 415 29.04 -44.67 21.78
C ILE A 415 29.40 -43.63 22.84
N ASN A 416 30.06 -44.04 23.91
CA ASN A 416 30.49 -43.09 24.95
C ASN A 416 31.67 -42.24 24.43
N LEU A 417 31.46 -40.93 24.34
CA LEU A 417 32.45 -39.94 23.90
C LEU A 417 32.85 -38.95 25.01
N ASP A 418 32.52 -39.25 26.27
CA ASP A 418 32.73 -38.34 27.40
C ASP A 418 34.19 -37.87 27.55
N SER A 419 35.18 -38.73 27.30
CA SER A 419 36.61 -38.36 27.39
C SER A 419 37.02 -37.36 26.29
N THR A 420 36.49 -37.53 25.08
CA THR A 420 36.75 -36.62 23.95
C THR A 420 36.02 -35.29 24.13
N LEU A 421 34.85 -35.30 24.77
CA LEU A 421 34.12 -34.09 25.14
C LEU A 421 34.82 -33.30 26.25
N GLU A 422 35.41 -33.98 27.22
CA GLU A 422 36.23 -33.37 28.27
C GLU A 422 37.39 -32.56 27.67
N GLU A 423 38.15 -33.13 26.73
CA GLU A 423 39.22 -32.41 26.00
C GLU A 423 38.70 -31.15 25.29
N LEU A 424 37.51 -31.22 24.66
CA LEU A 424 36.90 -30.06 24.02
C LEU A 424 36.44 -29.00 25.04
N ILE A 425 35.92 -29.42 26.20
CA ILE A 425 35.50 -28.51 27.27
C ILE A 425 36.71 -27.77 27.83
N ASP A 426 37.83 -28.47 28.03
CA ASP A 426 39.08 -27.87 28.51
C ASP A 426 39.61 -26.81 27.53
N HIS A 427 39.58 -27.08 26.21
CA HIS A 427 39.91 -26.06 25.20
C HIS A 427 38.99 -24.83 25.26
N PHE A 428 37.69 -24.99 25.58
CA PHE A 428 36.79 -23.85 25.76
C PHE A 428 37.02 -23.08 27.06
N PHE A 429 37.54 -23.74 28.11
CA PHE A 429 38.02 -23.06 29.31
C PHE A 429 39.26 -22.21 29.02
N GLU A 430 40.24 -22.76 28.29
CA GLU A 430 41.44 -22.01 27.88
C GLU A 430 41.10 -20.78 27.03
N ALA A 431 40.06 -20.88 26.19
CA ALA A 431 39.54 -19.77 25.40
C ALA A 431 38.62 -18.79 26.17
N ASN A 432 38.43 -18.96 27.48
CA ASN A 432 37.52 -18.19 28.34
C ASN A 432 36.04 -18.19 27.87
N ASN A 433 35.59 -19.24 27.19
CA ASN A 433 34.21 -19.39 26.72
C ASN A 433 33.38 -20.32 27.62
N PHE A 434 33.18 -19.89 28.87
CA PHE A 434 32.50 -20.65 29.92
C PHE A 434 31.05 -21.03 29.58
N ARG A 435 30.38 -20.23 28.73
CA ARG A 435 29.04 -20.54 28.24
C ARG A 435 29.03 -21.79 27.37
N MET A 436 29.95 -21.88 26.40
CA MET A 436 30.02 -23.04 25.52
C MET A 436 30.46 -24.29 26.27
N ALA A 437 31.41 -24.14 27.21
CA ALA A 437 31.79 -25.21 28.11
C ALA A 437 30.60 -25.73 28.94
N THR A 438 29.73 -24.85 29.44
CA THR A 438 28.51 -25.25 30.19
C THR A 438 27.56 -26.10 29.35
N ILE A 439 27.32 -25.70 28.10
CA ILE A 439 26.47 -26.45 27.18
C ILE A 439 27.03 -27.87 26.95
N LEU A 440 28.35 -27.99 26.81
CA LEU A 440 29.02 -29.28 26.59
C LEU A 440 29.06 -30.14 27.87
N ILE A 441 29.23 -29.54 29.04
CA ILE A 441 29.16 -30.25 30.33
C ILE A 441 27.79 -30.92 30.50
N ASP A 442 26.70 -30.22 30.16
CA ASP A 442 25.35 -30.77 30.26
C ASP A 442 25.14 -31.98 29.34
N LYS A 443 25.92 -32.11 28.26
CA LYS A 443 25.88 -33.20 27.27
C LYS A 443 26.71 -34.44 27.65
N LEU A 444 27.57 -34.37 28.67
CA LEU A 444 28.30 -35.56 29.15
C LEU A 444 27.32 -36.65 29.64
N ASN A 445 27.68 -37.92 29.54
CA ASN A 445 26.86 -39.00 30.10
C ASN A 445 27.19 -39.25 31.59
N SER A 446 28.45 -39.08 31.98
CA SER A 446 28.95 -39.31 33.33
C SER A 446 28.60 -38.19 34.30
N ARG A 447 27.72 -38.48 35.26
CA ARG A 447 27.34 -37.53 36.34
C ARG A 447 28.53 -37.11 37.21
N LYS A 448 29.50 -38.01 37.44
CA LYS A 448 30.70 -37.72 38.24
C LYS A 448 31.60 -36.71 37.52
N LEU A 449 31.78 -36.88 36.21
CA LEU A 449 32.60 -36.01 35.39
C LEU A 449 32.00 -34.61 35.28
N LYS A 450 30.67 -34.51 35.09
CA LYS A 450 29.95 -33.23 35.12
C LYS A 450 30.25 -32.42 36.38
N GLN A 451 30.13 -33.05 37.55
CA GLN A 451 30.36 -32.37 38.83
C GLN A 451 31.80 -31.89 39.00
N GLN A 452 32.78 -32.61 38.47
CA GLN A 452 34.19 -32.22 38.53
C GLN A 452 34.46 -31.02 37.63
N ILE A 453 34.05 -31.11 36.36
CA ILE A 453 34.28 -30.07 35.35
C ILE A 453 33.49 -28.79 35.66
N SER A 454 32.25 -28.88 36.19
CA SER A 454 31.50 -27.70 36.64
C SER A 454 32.19 -26.92 37.75
N LYS A 455 32.84 -27.60 38.71
CA LYS A 455 33.61 -26.91 39.77
C LYS A 455 34.81 -26.17 39.20
N ILE A 456 35.53 -26.79 38.27
CA ILE A 456 36.67 -26.18 37.59
C ILE A 456 36.23 -24.93 36.81
N ARG A 457 35.08 -25.00 36.12
CA ARG A 457 34.47 -23.83 35.45
C ARG A 457 34.25 -22.69 36.43
N ASP A 458 33.54 -22.95 37.53
CA ASP A 458 33.14 -21.90 38.48
C ASP A 458 34.36 -21.17 39.05
N GLU A 459 35.42 -21.91 39.40
CA GLU A 459 36.68 -21.33 39.88
C GLU A 459 37.41 -20.46 38.83
N LEU A 460 37.35 -20.84 37.55
CA LEU A 460 37.98 -20.08 36.45
C LEU A 460 37.15 -18.85 36.04
N GLU A 461 35.82 -18.99 36.00
CA GLU A 461 34.89 -17.91 35.66
C GLU A 461 34.92 -16.80 36.73
N ASP A 462 34.96 -17.16 38.01
CA ASP A 462 35.08 -16.19 39.12
C ASP A 462 36.39 -15.38 39.04
N LYS A 463 37.52 -16.05 38.72
CA LYS A 463 38.82 -15.37 38.51
C LYS A 463 38.78 -14.40 37.33
N TYR A 464 38.17 -14.80 36.22
CA TYR A 464 38.03 -13.94 35.03
C TYR A 464 37.13 -12.73 35.29
N ASN A 465 35.97 -12.94 35.93
CA ASN A 465 35.03 -11.87 36.28
C ASN A 465 35.64 -10.84 37.24
N ALA A 466 36.45 -11.28 38.20
CA ALA A 466 37.18 -10.39 39.10
C ALA A 466 38.18 -9.46 38.37
N LEU A 467 38.91 -10.00 37.38
CA LEU A 467 39.85 -9.23 36.56
C LEU A 467 39.11 -8.21 35.67
N LYS A 468 38.03 -8.64 34.99
CA LYS A 468 37.16 -7.79 34.16
C LYS A 468 36.54 -6.64 34.95
N LYS A 469 36.08 -6.89 36.18
CA LYS A 469 35.47 -5.86 37.02
C LYS A 469 36.47 -4.75 37.37
N LYS A 470 37.71 -5.12 37.68
CA LYS A 470 38.79 -4.16 37.96
C LYS A 470 39.14 -3.31 36.73
N GLU A 471 39.19 -3.91 35.55
CA GLU A 471 39.43 -3.21 34.30
C GLU A 471 38.28 -2.23 33.94
N VAL A 472 37.03 -2.65 34.14
CA VAL A 472 35.85 -1.79 33.94
C VAL A 472 35.81 -0.63 34.92
N GLU A 473 36.15 -0.85 36.20
CA GLU A 473 36.27 0.22 37.19
C GLU A 473 37.33 1.27 36.78
N ASP A 474 38.48 0.83 36.29
CA ASP A 474 39.53 1.74 35.80
C ASP A 474 39.10 2.56 34.56
N TYR A 475 38.36 1.97 33.62
CA TYR A 475 37.81 2.69 32.47
C TYR A 475 36.69 3.66 32.85
N ILE A 476 35.82 3.28 33.78
CA ILE A 476 34.77 4.16 34.30
C ILE A 476 35.39 5.36 34.99
N ASN A 477 36.43 5.17 35.80
CA ASN A 477 37.12 6.27 36.49
C ASN A 477 37.76 7.25 35.49
N LYS A 478 38.45 6.75 34.45
CA LYS A 478 38.98 7.62 33.37
C LYS A 478 37.87 8.35 32.60
N GLY A 479 36.73 7.69 32.35
CA GLY A 479 35.58 8.31 31.71
C GLY A 479 34.95 9.42 32.56
N ILE A 480 34.85 9.20 33.87
CA ILE A 480 34.38 10.20 34.83
C ILE A 480 35.30 11.42 34.85
N ASP A 481 36.62 11.22 34.85
CA ASP A 481 37.59 12.33 34.84
C ASP A 481 37.46 13.19 33.57
N ILE A 482 37.37 12.57 32.39
CA ILE A 482 37.20 13.29 31.11
C ILE A 482 35.88 14.06 31.08
N LEU A 483 34.79 13.45 31.54
CA LEU A 483 33.48 14.11 31.58
C LEU A 483 33.48 15.28 32.57
N ARG A 484 34.22 15.17 33.67
CA ARG A 484 34.37 16.24 34.66
C ARG A 484 35.12 17.43 34.08
N ASP A 485 36.22 17.19 33.37
CA ASP A 485 36.99 18.25 32.71
C ASP A 485 36.17 18.97 31.63
N PHE A 486 35.39 18.22 30.84
CA PHE A 486 34.49 18.79 29.85
C PHE A 486 33.38 19.63 30.49
N PHE A 487 32.80 19.16 31.60
CA PHE A 487 31.78 19.89 32.34
C PHE A 487 32.30 21.21 32.93
N VAL A 488 33.52 21.22 33.44
CA VAL A 488 34.17 22.46 33.93
C VAL A 488 34.38 23.45 32.78
N ALA A 489 34.92 22.99 31.64
CA ALA A 489 35.12 23.84 30.47
C ALA A 489 33.81 24.41 29.90
N GLU A 490 32.73 23.62 29.89
CA GLU A 490 31.39 24.08 29.46
C GLU A 490 30.87 25.19 30.38
N ILE A 491 31.03 25.05 31.70
CA ILE A 491 30.62 26.08 32.68
C ILE A 491 31.39 27.37 32.47
N ASP A 492 32.70 27.29 32.24
CA ASP A 492 33.56 28.47 32.04
C ASP A 492 33.14 29.25 30.78
N ILE A 493 32.87 28.56 29.67
CA ILE A 493 32.39 29.17 28.42
C ILE A 493 31.04 29.86 28.64
N ILE A 494 30.09 29.19 29.32
CA ILE A 494 28.77 29.77 29.60
C ILE A 494 28.90 31.01 30.50
N ALA A 495 29.79 30.98 31.50
CA ALA A 495 30.05 32.10 32.38
C ALA A 495 30.64 33.31 31.63
N GLU A 496 31.56 33.06 30.69
CA GLU A 496 32.15 34.11 29.86
C GLU A 496 31.12 34.79 28.95
N ILE A 497 30.34 34.01 28.20
CA ILE A 497 29.30 34.52 27.29
C ILE A 497 28.27 35.34 28.07
N ASN A 498 27.80 34.83 29.21
CA ASN A 498 26.85 35.54 30.05
C ASN A 498 27.41 36.87 30.55
N THR A 499 28.69 36.91 30.96
CA THR A 499 29.34 38.13 31.44
C THR A 499 29.45 39.18 30.33
N GLN A 500 29.81 38.77 29.11
CA GLN A 500 29.88 39.66 27.95
C GLN A 500 28.51 40.26 27.61
N GLU A 501 27.46 39.43 27.55
CA GLU A 501 26.09 39.89 27.23
C GLU A 501 25.52 40.78 28.34
N ILE A 502 25.79 40.49 29.62
CA ILE A 502 25.44 41.38 30.74
C ILE A 502 26.14 42.73 30.61
N ASN A 503 27.43 42.77 30.26
CA ASN A 503 28.17 44.02 30.11
C ASN A 503 27.60 44.86 28.95
N LYS A 504 27.33 44.24 27.79
CA LYS A 504 26.68 44.91 26.65
C LYS A 504 25.29 45.45 27.02
N ALA A 505 24.49 44.67 27.74
CA ALA A 505 23.17 45.13 28.20
C ALA A 505 23.29 46.32 29.16
N ASN A 506 24.25 46.30 30.07
CA ASN A 506 24.49 47.41 31.00
C ASN A 506 24.95 48.69 30.27
N GLU A 507 25.78 48.58 29.23
CA GLU A 507 26.15 49.72 28.38
C GLU A 507 24.94 50.31 27.64
N LEU A 508 24.08 49.46 27.09
CA LEU A 508 22.83 49.89 26.45
C LEU A 508 21.87 50.56 27.45
N ALA A 509 21.81 50.05 28.69
CA ALA A 509 21.03 50.66 29.76
C ALA A 509 21.58 52.05 30.15
N LYS A 510 22.91 52.23 30.21
CA LYS A 510 23.54 53.55 30.42
C LYS A 510 23.21 54.56 29.31
N GLN A 511 22.93 54.09 28.10
CA GLN A 511 22.46 54.92 26.97
C GLN A 511 20.93 55.17 26.98
N ASN A 512 20.24 54.86 28.08
CA ASN A 512 18.77 54.91 28.20
C ASN A 512 18.01 54.00 27.21
N LYS A 513 18.65 52.99 26.61
CA LYS A 513 18.01 52.02 25.69
C LYS A 513 17.54 50.77 26.44
N TYR A 514 16.73 50.96 27.48
CA TYR A 514 16.33 49.89 28.42
C TYR A 514 15.66 48.69 27.75
N LEU A 515 14.73 48.90 26.81
CA LEU A 515 14.05 47.79 26.11
C LEU A 515 15.01 46.95 25.26
N LYS A 516 16.00 47.58 24.60
CA LYS A 516 17.00 46.88 23.79
C LYS A 516 17.96 46.08 24.68
N ALA A 517 18.39 46.68 25.80
CA ALA A 517 19.22 46.02 26.80
C ALA A 517 18.53 44.78 27.40
N ALA A 518 17.24 44.90 27.75
CA ALA A 518 16.46 43.78 28.26
C ALA A 518 16.25 42.67 27.22
N LYS A 519 15.93 43.02 25.97
CA LYS A 519 15.78 42.02 24.88
C LYS A 519 17.07 41.23 24.63
N LEU A 520 18.24 41.88 24.74
CA LEU A 520 19.54 41.19 24.64
C LEU A 520 19.66 40.08 25.69
N LEU A 521 19.39 40.40 26.95
CA LEU A 521 19.44 39.44 28.05
C LEU A 521 18.34 38.38 27.96
N LYS A 522 17.16 38.73 27.44
CA LYS A 522 16.12 37.74 27.17
C LYS A 522 16.54 36.74 26.09
N ASN A 523 17.15 37.20 25.00
CA ASN A 523 17.65 36.29 23.97
C ASN A 523 18.72 35.35 24.54
N GLN A 524 19.57 35.85 25.44
CA GLN A 524 20.55 35.03 26.14
C GLN A 524 19.88 34.02 27.09
N ALA A 525 18.82 34.42 27.80
CA ALA A 525 18.01 33.50 28.59
C ALA A 525 17.35 32.43 27.70
N ASP A 526 16.77 32.78 26.55
CA ASP A 526 16.20 31.83 25.61
C ASP A 526 17.23 30.82 25.07
N TYR A 527 18.46 31.27 24.83
CA TYR A 527 19.58 30.38 24.51
C TYR A 527 19.87 29.40 25.65
N LEU A 528 20.01 29.89 26.89
CA LEU A 528 20.24 29.05 28.08
C LEU A 528 19.12 28.03 28.31
N LYS A 529 17.87 28.39 27.98
CA LYS A 529 16.71 27.48 28.01
C LYS A 529 16.84 26.37 26.97
N ARG A 530 17.29 26.68 25.74
CA ARG A 530 17.49 25.68 24.68
C ARG A 530 18.58 24.67 25.04
N ILE A 531 19.59 25.07 25.81
CA ILE A 531 20.65 24.18 26.29
C ILE A 531 20.37 23.58 27.68
N GLY A 532 19.14 23.73 28.21
CA GLY A 532 18.69 23.05 29.43
C GLY A 532 19.25 23.60 30.75
N LYS A 533 19.88 24.77 30.78
CA LYS A 533 20.44 25.39 32.00
C LYS A 533 19.45 26.37 32.64
N GLU A 534 18.35 25.84 33.18
CA GLU A 534 17.21 26.65 33.66
C GLU A 534 17.55 27.58 34.85
N ASP A 535 18.41 27.17 35.78
CA ASP A 535 18.79 28.00 36.92
C ASP A 535 19.55 29.25 36.49
N ILE A 536 20.48 29.11 35.54
CA ILE A 536 21.27 30.21 34.99
C ILE A 536 20.38 31.10 34.11
N LYS A 537 19.46 30.50 33.35
CA LYS A 537 18.43 31.22 32.57
C LYS A 537 17.64 32.17 33.47
N ASP A 538 17.14 31.69 34.61
CA ASP A 538 16.37 32.53 35.53
C ASP A 538 17.22 33.66 36.11
N GLN A 539 18.50 33.42 36.44
CA GLN A 539 19.41 34.49 36.90
C GLN A 539 19.59 35.59 35.85
N ILE A 540 19.80 35.24 34.57
CA ILE A 540 19.92 36.23 33.48
C ILE A 540 18.59 36.95 33.24
N LEU A 541 17.47 36.22 33.28
CA LEU A 541 16.13 36.78 33.07
C LEU A 541 15.74 37.77 34.19
N THR A 542 16.12 37.51 35.46
CA THR A 542 15.90 38.49 36.55
C THR A 542 16.66 39.78 36.31
N LYS A 543 17.89 39.74 35.78
CA LYS A 543 18.62 40.96 35.39
C LYS A 543 17.92 41.70 34.24
N SER A 544 17.38 40.97 33.26
CA SER A 544 16.55 41.58 32.20
C SER A 544 15.34 42.31 32.77
N LEU A 545 14.67 41.73 33.77
CA LEU A 545 13.50 42.32 34.41
C LEU A 545 13.88 43.55 35.24
N ASP A 546 15.02 43.52 35.94
CA ASP A 546 15.54 44.68 36.67
C ASP A 546 15.80 45.87 35.73
N ILE A 547 16.33 45.62 34.52
CA ILE A 547 16.54 46.64 33.47
C ILE A 547 15.21 47.21 32.96
N LEU A 548 14.19 46.36 32.72
CA LEU A 548 12.86 46.83 32.30
C LEU A 548 12.20 47.70 33.36
N LEU A 549 12.35 47.33 34.63
CA LEU A 549 11.84 48.14 35.75
C LEU A 549 12.54 49.49 35.82
N ASN A 550 13.86 49.54 35.65
CA ASN A 550 14.60 50.82 35.59
C ASN A 550 14.08 51.75 34.48
N GLY A 551 13.67 51.20 33.34
CA GLY A 551 13.12 51.96 32.22
C GLY A 551 11.62 52.27 32.31
N LEU A 552 10.92 51.87 33.39
CA LEU A 552 9.45 51.92 33.51
C LEU A 552 8.70 51.18 32.38
N GLU A 553 9.30 50.13 31.81
CA GLU A 553 8.78 49.33 30.69
C GLU A 553 7.89 48.16 31.17
N PHE A 554 6.78 48.47 31.85
CA PHE A 554 5.94 47.48 32.54
C PHE A 554 5.28 46.43 31.63
N GLU A 555 4.88 46.79 30.41
CA GLU A 555 4.23 45.84 29.48
C GLU A 555 5.18 44.71 29.08
N ASN A 556 6.43 45.05 28.75
CA ASN A 556 7.47 44.07 28.44
C ASN A 556 7.91 43.30 29.70
N PHE A 557 7.89 43.95 30.86
CA PHE A 557 8.16 43.28 32.14
C PHE A 557 7.19 42.13 32.38
N PHE A 558 5.88 42.31 32.16
CA PHE A 558 4.89 41.25 32.35
C PHE A 558 5.10 40.07 31.39
N LEU A 559 5.46 40.34 30.15
CA LEU A 559 5.77 39.30 29.16
C LEU A 559 6.97 38.46 29.58
N PHE A 560 8.05 39.12 30.02
CA PHE A 560 9.30 38.44 30.38
C PHE A 560 9.17 37.71 31.71
N PHE A 561 8.40 38.27 32.65
CA PHE A 561 8.15 37.67 33.96
C PHE A 561 7.44 36.32 33.86
N ASN A 562 6.54 36.14 32.88
CA ASN A 562 5.83 34.88 32.68
C ASN A 562 6.76 33.70 32.35
N GLU A 563 7.97 33.95 31.85
CA GLU A 563 8.95 32.93 31.47
C GLU A 563 9.91 32.51 32.61
N LEU A 564 9.87 33.21 33.75
CA LEU A 564 10.54 32.76 34.97
C LEU A 564 9.93 31.44 35.47
N SER A 565 10.77 30.58 36.06
CA SER A 565 10.28 29.38 36.76
C SER A 565 9.38 29.75 37.94
N PHE A 566 8.49 28.83 38.32
CA PHE A 566 7.52 29.06 39.39
C PHE A 566 8.19 29.44 40.71
N ASP A 567 9.26 28.73 41.10
CA ASP A 567 9.98 28.99 42.36
C ASP A 567 10.71 30.34 42.36
N MET A 568 11.18 30.79 41.20
CA MET A 568 11.87 32.08 41.09
C MET A 568 10.93 33.27 40.98
N LYS A 569 9.69 33.08 40.53
CA LYS A 569 8.68 34.16 40.43
C LYS A 569 8.39 34.80 41.79
N THR A 570 8.05 33.99 42.79
CA THR A 570 7.78 34.50 44.16
C THR A 570 9.04 35.16 44.75
N LYS A 571 10.20 34.49 44.69
CA LYS A 571 11.47 35.01 45.21
C LYS A 571 11.86 36.36 44.58
N TYR A 572 11.71 36.49 43.26
CA TYR A 572 12.02 37.71 42.54
C TYR A 572 11.06 38.85 42.92
N LEU A 573 9.75 38.62 42.92
CA LEU A 573 8.76 39.63 43.28
C LEU A 573 8.94 40.12 44.72
N THR A 574 9.16 39.24 45.69
CA THR A 574 9.42 39.63 47.08
C THR A 574 10.67 40.51 47.20
N ARG A 575 11.77 40.14 46.51
CA ARG A 575 13.03 40.90 46.52
C ARG A 575 12.88 42.29 45.89
N ILE A 576 12.22 42.39 44.74
CA ILE A 576 12.17 43.62 43.94
C ILE A 576 11.03 44.56 44.36
N PHE A 577 10.10 44.10 45.19
CA PHE A 577 8.88 44.82 45.57
C PHE A 577 9.11 46.28 45.99
N PRO A 578 10.09 46.65 46.84
CA PRO A 578 10.27 48.05 47.24
C PRO A 578 10.51 48.98 46.05
N LYS A 579 11.35 48.54 45.09
CA LYS A 579 11.66 49.29 43.88
C LYS A 579 10.50 49.26 42.88
N TYR A 580 9.87 48.10 42.72
CA TYR A 580 8.68 47.94 41.88
C TYR A 580 7.54 48.88 42.33
N PHE A 581 7.31 48.94 43.63
CA PHE A 581 6.31 49.80 44.26
C PHE A 581 6.64 51.28 44.12
N GLN A 582 7.91 51.67 44.26
CA GLN A 582 8.36 53.04 43.98
C GLN A 582 8.10 53.44 42.52
N ASN A 583 8.41 52.57 41.56
CA ASN A 583 8.15 52.84 40.14
C ASN A 583 6.65 52.96 39.83
N LEU A 584 5.80 52.16 40.48
CA LEU A 584 4.35 52.33 40.43
C LEU A 584 3.89 53.66 41.05
N GLN A 585 4.56 54.14 42.10
CA GLN A 585 4.30 55.48 42.65
C GLN A 585 4.72 56.61 41.71
N GLU A 586 5.76 56.43 40.90
CA GLU A 586 6.16 57.41 39.88
C GLU A 586 5.15 57.47 38.73
N LEU A 587 4.60 56.32 38.30
CA LEU A 587 3.53 56.26 37.31
C LEU A 587 2.26 57.03 37.72
N ARG A 588 2.02 57.21 39.02
CA ARG A 588 0.93 58.07 39.52
C ARG A 588 1.03 59.52 39.04
N LYS A 589 2.22 59.99 38.64
CA LYS A 589 2.44 61.34 38.11
C LYS A 589 2.25 61.43 36.59
N SER A 590 2.03 60.31 35.90
CA SER A 590 1.76 60.24 34.45
C SER A 590 0.32 60.67 34.14
N GLU A 591 0.12 61.35 33.01
CA GLU A 591 -1.22 61.77 32.54
C GLU A 591 -2.03 60.66 31.83
N ASP A 592 -1.44 59.51 31.50
CA ASP A 592 -2.11 58.42 30.76
C ASP A 592 -2.77 57.40 31.71
N PHE A 593 -4.03 57.65 32.05
CA PHE A 593 -4.80 56.80 32.96
C PHE A 593 -5.02 55.37 32.43
N LYS A 594 -5.34 55.20 31.14
CA LYS A 594 -5.65 53.88 30.57
C LYS A 594 -4.45 52.93 30.59
N ARG A 595 -3.26 53.47 30.32
CA ARG A 595 -2.01 52.70 30.43
C ARG A 595 -1.73 52.33 31.89
N ASN A 596 -1.89 53.28 32.80
CA ASN A 596 -1.70 53.06 34.23
C ASN A 596 -2.67 51.99 34.78
N GLU A 597 -3.94 52.06 34.41
CA GLU A 597 -4.99 51.10 34.82
C GLU A 597 -4.57 49.66 34.51
N LYS A 598 -4.16 49.38 33.26
CA LYS A 598 -3.68 48.06 32.83
C LYS A 598 -2.44 47.59 33.61
N ILE A 599 -1.51 48.51 33.90
CA ILE A 599 -0.29 48.20 34.65
C ILE A 599 -0.64 47.84 36.10
N PHE A 600 -1.52 48.59 36.76
CA PHE A 600 -1.94 48.32 38.13
C PHE A 600 -2.75 47.01 38.25
N GLU A 601 -3.67 46.74 37.33
CA GLU A 601 -4.42 45.47 37.30
C GLU A 601 -3.51 44.26 37.09
N SER A 602 -2.59 44.35 36.11
CA SER A 602 -1.64 43.28 35.82
C SER A 602 -0.67 43.05 36.99
N SER A 603 -0.26 44.13 37.67
CA SER A 603 0.55 44.06 38.89
C SER A 603 -0.19 43.32 40.01
N ASN A 604 -1.43 43.71 40.32
CA ASN A 604 -2.24 43.06 41.35
C ASN A 604 -2.46 41.57 41.06
N ARG A 605 -2.72 41.22 39.80
CA ARG A 605 -2.89 39.84 39.37
C ARG A 605 -1.62 39.02 39.59
N ILE A 606 -0.46 39.54 39.20
CA ILE A 606 0.81 38.83 39.31
C ILE A 606 1.20 38.58 40.77
N TYR A 607 1.08 39.58 41.64
CA TYR A 607 1.41 39.41 43.06
C TYR A 607 0.42 38.44 43.76
N ARG A 608 -0.87 38.49 43.44
CA ARG A 608 -1.84 37.52 43.98
C ARG A 608 -1.65 36.09 43.48
N ASN A 609 -1.34 35.92 42.20
CA ASN A 609 -1.04 34.59 41.65
C ASN A 609 0.16 33.93 42.33
N GLN A 610 1.03 34.70 42.98
CA GLN A 610 2.18 34.21 43.75
C GLN A 610 1.93 34.24 45.27
N MET A 611 0.67 34.39 45.70
CA MET A 611 0.24 34.45 47.11
C MET A 611 0.88 35.61 47.91
N LEU A 612 1.37 36.65 47.25
CA LEU A 612 1.92 37.87 47.87
C LEU A 612 0.80 38.88 48.14
N TYR A 613 -0.12 38.50 49.03
CA TYR A 613 -1.34 39.26 49.29
C TYR A 613 -1.07 40.63 49.89
N ASP A 614 -0.12 40.75 50.83
CA ASP A 614 0.20 42.04 51.49
C ASP A 614 0.78 43.06 50.50
N GLN A 615 1.70 42.61 49.64
CA GLN A 615 2.25 43.44 48.56
C GLN A 615 1.16 43.87 47.56
N SER A 616 0.22 42.97 47.23
CA SER A 616 -0.93 43.31 46.39
C SER A 616 -1.89 44.28 47.07
N LYS A 617 -2.08 44.21 48.40
CA LYS A 617 -2.88 45.18 49.16
C LYS A 617 -2.29 46.59 49.00
N GLU A 618 -0.96 46.74 49.15
CA GLU A 618 -0.29 48.02 48.97
C GLU A 618 -0.44 48.58 47.54
N ILE A 619 -0.25 47.76 46.51
CA ILE A 619 -0.45 48.14 45.10
C ILE A 619 -1.90 48.59 44.87
N THR A 620 -2.86 47.86 45.42
CA THR A 620 -4.29 48.17 45.35
C THR A 620 -4.63 49.52 45.98
N LEU A 621 -4.04 49.85 47.12
CA LEU A 621 -4.26 51.14 47.78
C LEU A 621 -3.74 52.32 46.95
N ILE A 622 -2.65 52.14 46.21
CA ILE A 622 -2.16 53.15 45.25
C ILE A 622 -3.10 53.22 44.04
N PHE A 623 -3.50 52.09 43.49
CA PHE A 623 -4.39 52.07 42.33
C PHE A 623 -5.69 52.81 42.59
N ILE A 624 -6.30 52.62 43.76
CA ILE A 624 -7.49 53.36 44.19
C ILE A 624 -7.20 54.87 44.33
N LYS A 625 -6.00 55.28 44.75
CA LYS A 625 -5.61 56.70 44.77
C LYS A 625 -5.49 57.29 43.36
N VAL A 626 -4.96 56.55 42.39
CA VAL A 626 -4.88 56.96 40.97
C VAL A 626 -6.28 57.14 40.39
N ILE A 627 -7.17 56.17 40.61
CA ILE A 627 -8.57 56.24 40.16
C ILE A 627 -9.28 57.46 40.77
N LYS A 628 -9.05 57.76 42.06
CA LYS A 628 -9.60 58.96 42.70
C LYS A 628 -9.10 60.27 42.09
N GLN A 629 -7.83 60.34 41.71
CA GLN A 629 -7.26 61.52 41.07
C GLN A 629 -7.84 61.73 39.68
N GLU A 630 -7.96 60.66 38.89
CA GLU A 630 -8.56 60.75 37.56
C GLU A 630 -10.05 61.09 37.60
N ALA A 631 -10.80 60.50 38.53
CA ALA A 631 -12.21 60.84 38.72
C ALA A 631 -12.41 62.32 39.12
N LEU A 632 -11.49 62.90 39.90
CA LEU A 632 -11.49 64.34 40.18
C LEU A 632 -11.15 65.16 38.93
N ARG A 633 -10.12 64.76 38.16
CA ARG A 633 -9.74 65.44 36.90
C ARG A 633 -10.89 65.47 35.90
N ILE A 634 -11.60 64.36 35.72
CA ILE A 634 -12.77 64.28 34.83
C ILE A 634 -13.89 65.23 35.28
N LEU A 635 -14.16 65.30 36.59
CA LEU A 635 -15.18 66.19 37.14
C LEU A 635 -14.80 67.68 37.09
N GLU A 636 -13.51 68.00 36.95
CA GLU A 636 -13.02 69.37 36.75
C GLU A 636 -13.04 69.79 35.27
N ILE A 637 -13.00 68.85 34.32
CA ILE A 637 -13.01 69.10 32.87
C ILE A 637 -14.43 69.01 32.28
N GLU A 638 -15.22 68.04 32.73
CA GLU A 638 -16.57 67.75 32.23
C GLU A 638 -17.62 67.98 33.32
N GLU A 639 -17.99 69.25 33.57
CA GLU A 639 -19.03 69.66 34.55
C GLU A 639 -20.46 69.39 34.04
N ASN A 640 -20.73 68.16 33.59
CA ASN A 640 -22.04 67.75 33.03
C ASN A 640 -22.40 66.31 33.45
N LEU A 641 -23.60 65.84 33.08
CA LEU A 641 -24.07 64.48 33.39
C LEU A 641 -23.12 63.38 32.85
N SER A 642 -22.40 63.64 31.75
CA SER A 642 -21.43 62.69 31.19
C SER A 642 -20.20 62.55 32.08
N GLY A 643 -19.62 63.66 32.55
CA GLY A 643 -18.50 63.65 33.49
C GLY A 643 -18.84 62.97 34.82
N ILE A 644 -20.06 63.20 35.35
CA ILE A 644 -20.57 62.50 36.53
C ILE A 644 -20.69 60.99 36.27
N SER A 645 -21.23 60.58 35.12
CA SER A 645 -21.35 59.16 34.78
C SER A 645 -19.98 58.47 34.69
N LYS A 646 -18.97 59.12 34.10
CA LYS A 646 -17.60 58.58 34.01
C LYS A 646 -16.94 58.49 35.38
N ALA A 647 -17.09 59.51 36.22
CA ALA A 647 -16.53 59.53 37.57
C ALA A 647 -17.19 58.49 38.51
N THR A 648 -18.51 58.28 38.39
CA THR A 648 -19.23 57.26 39.16
C THR A 648 -18.93 55.83 38.68
N ILE A 649 -18.64 55.62 37.39
CA ILE A 649 -18.08 54.36 36.88
C ILE A 649 -16.70 54.10 37.48
N LEU A 650 -15.82 55.10 37.52
CA LEU A 650 -14.50 54.98 38.14
C LEU A 650 -14.58 54.70 39.65
N GLU A 651 -15.53 55.33 40.35
CA GLU A 651 -15.83 55.02 41.75
C GLU A 651 -16.28 53.57 41.94
N LYS A 652 -17.21 53.09 41.10
CA LYS A 652 -17.68 51.71 41.11
C LYS A 652 -16.54 50.74 40.82
N ASN A 653 -15.65 51.06 39.89
CA ASN A 653 -14.45 50.29 39.60
C ASN A 653 -13.51 50.25 40.82
N ALA A 654 -13.27 51.39 41.49
CA ALA A 654 -12.47 51.42 42.72
C ALA A 654 -13.11 50.61 43.86
N LEU A 655 -14.44 50.57 43.97
CA LEU A 655 -15.16 49.73 44.93
C LEU A 655 -15.09 48.24 44.58
N ASN A 656 -15.18 47.88 43.30
CA ASN A 656 -14.98 46.52 42.82
C ASN A 656 -13.54 46.05 43.04
N ILE A 657 -12.56 46.92 42.80
CA ILE A 657 -11.15 46.65 43.08
C ILE A 657 -10.94 46.50 44.58
N LYS A 658 -11.55 47.35 45.42
CA LYS A 658 -11.53 47.19 46.87
C LYS A 658 -12.10 45.84 47.29
N SER A 659 -13.29 45.47 46.82
CA SER A 659 -13.96 44.23 47.23
C SER A 659 -13.26 42.97 46.70
N ALA A 660 -12.63 43.07 45.53
CA ALA A 660 -11.85 41.98 44.97
C ALA A 660 -10.52 41.82 45.71
N TYR A 661 -9.81 42.91 45.99
CA TYR A 661 -8.40 42.89 46.37
C TYR A 661 -8.08 43.12 47.87
N LEU A 662 -9.00 43.71 48.64
CA LEU A 662 -8.82 44.00 50.08
C LEU A 662 -9.79 43.15 50.93
N ASP A 663 -9.29 42.53 52.00
CA ASP A 663 -10.07 41.63 52.86
C ASP A 663 -11.15 42.36 53.67
N LYS A 664 -12.27 41.70 53.98
CA LYS A 664 -13.43 42.28 54.69
C LYS A 664 -13.12 42.75 56.12
N GLU A 665 -12.06 42.25 56.75
CA GLU A 665 -11.70 42.52 58.15
C GLU A 665 -11.05 43.89 58.34
N GLU A 666 -10.39 44.43 57.31
CA GLU A 666 -9.80 45.76 57.37
C GLU A 666 -10.84 46.78 56.89
N ASN A 667 -11.49 47.43 57.86
CA ASN A 667 -12.50 48.47 57.65
C ASN A 667 -11.88 49.78 57.09
N ILE A 668 -11.07 49.69 56.03
CA ILE A 668 -10.47 50.84 55.34
C ILE A 668 -11.60 51.63 54.69
N LYS A 669 -12.08 52.67 55.38
CA LYS A 669 -13.04 53.63 54.84
C LYS A 669 -12.38 54.45 53.75
N ILE A 670 -12.62 54.06 52.50
CA ILE A 670 -12.17 54.79 51.32
C ILE A 670 -13.07 56.02 51.17
N LYS A 671 -12.61 57.17 51.68
CA LYS A 671 -13.38 58.42 51.64
C LYS A 671 -13.33 59.07 50.25
N TYR A 672 -14.49 59.36 49.66
CA TYR A 672 -14.62 60.06 48.35
C TYR A 672 -15.15 61.49 48.49
N ASN A 673 -15.07 62.08 49.69
CA ASN A 673 -15.67 63.38 50.05
C ASN A 673 -15.45 64.52 49.04
N LYS A 674 -14.27 64.61 48.39
CA LYS A 674 -14.00 65.65 47.38
C LYS A 674 -14.74 65.42 46.06
N ILE A 675 -14.84 64.16 45.63
CA ILE A 675 -15.58 63.74 44.43
C ILE A 675 -17.07 63.97 44.64
N TYR A 676 -17.62 63.51 45.77
CA TYR A 676 -19.03 63.72 46.10
C TYR A 676 -19.38 65.20 46.29
N LYS A 677 -18.48 66.01 46.85
CA LYS A 677 -18.65 67.47 46.89
C LYS A 677 -18.82 68.03 45.48
N LYS A 678 -17.90 67.73 44.56
CA LYS A 678 -17.92 68.28 43.19
C LYS A 678 -19.11 67.76 42.38
N ILE A 679 -19.50 66.48 42.55
CA ILE A 679 -20.73 65.93 41.95
C ILE A 679 -21.97 66.65 42.48
N ALA A 680 -22.05 66.90 43.80
CA ALA A 680 -23.18 67.63 44.37
C ALA A 680 -23.23 69.09 43.87
N GLU A 681 -22.09 69.73 43.64
CA GLU A 681 -22.01 71.07 43.03
C GLU A 681 -22.53 71.07 41.58
N ILE A 682 -22.11 70.10 40.76
CA ILE A 682 -22.60 69.97 39.38
C ILE A 682 -24.11 69.69 39.35
N TYR A 683 -24.65 68.86 40.27
CA TYR A 683 -26.10 68.63 40.36
C TYR A 683 -26.89 69.85 40.87
N ILE A 684 -26.28 70.71 41.70
CA ILE A 684 -26.87 72.01 42.07
C ILE A 684 -26.95 72.91 40.84
N GLU A 685 -25.90 72.95 40.01
CA GLU A 685 -25.85 73.77 38.79
C GLU A 685 -26.81 73.25 37.70
N LEU A 686 -27.01 71.93 37.62
CA LEU A 686 -28.00 71.28 36.75
C LEU A 686 -29.43 71.32 37.34
N ASP A 687 -29.62 71.95 38.49
CA ASP A 687 -30.90 72.19 39.13
C ASP A 687 -31.64 70.89 39.57
N ASP A 688 -30.89 69.80 39.82
CA ASP A 688 -31.38 68.53 40.37
C ASP A 688 -31.01 68.39 41.86
N LEU A 689 -31.82 69.06 42.69
CA LEU A 689 -31.61 69.18 44.13
C LEU A 689 -31.72 67.85 44.90
N HIS A 690 -32.50 66.90 44.38
CA HIS A 690 -32.65 65.59 45.02
C HIS A 690 -31.36 64.77 44.90
N LEU A 691 -30.76 64.72 43.71
CA LEU A 691 -29.47 64.05 43.52
C LEU A 691 -28.35 64.80 44.23
N ALA A 692 -28.39 66.14 44.26
CA ALA A 692 -27.45 66.93 45.06
C ALA A 692 -27.51 66.56 46.56
N HIS A 693 -28.69 66.35 47.15
CA HIS A 693 -28.84 65.88 48.54
C HIS A 693 -28.30 64.47 48.73
N ILE A 694 -28.61 63.53 47.83
CA ILE A 694 -28.09 62.16 47.91
C ILE A 694 -26.56 62.14 47.93
N TYR A 695 -25.91 62.94 47.09
CA TYR A 695 -24.45 63.02 47.08
C TYR A 695 -23.90 63.82 48.26
N ASN A 696 -24.61 64.82 48.76
CA ASN A 696 -24.28 65.54 50.00
C ASN A 696 -24.31 64.62 51.24
N ASP A 697 -25.28 63.71 51.31
CA ASP A 697 -25.40 62.75 52.41
C ASP A 697 -24.27 61.73 52.43
N LYS A 698 -23.70 61.41 51.27
CA LYS A 698 -22.51 60.56 51.14
C LYS A 698 -21.21 61.26 51.58
N ILE A 699 -21.22 62.58 51.81
CA ILE A 699 -20.05 63.34 52.29
C ILE A 699 -19.92 63.18 53.80
N GLU A 700 -18.90 62.47 54.27
CA GLU A 700 -18.64 62.28 55.71
C GLU A 700 -18.02 63.53 56.37
N LYS A 701 -17.40 64.44 55.60
CA LYS A 701 -16.71 65.63 56.14
C LYS A 701 -17.73 66.75 56.41
N ALA A 702 -18.02 66.99 57.69
CA ALA A 702 -19.02 67.97 58.15
C ALA A 702 -18.93 69.34 57.47
N GLY A 703 -17.72 69.89 57.28
CA GLY A 703 -17.54 71.19 56.64
C GLY A 703 -18.04 71.27 55.19
N TYR A 704 -17.79 70.24 54.37
CA TYR A 704 -18.30 70.19 52.98
C TYR A 704 -19.79 69.88 52.95
N LYS A 705 -20.27 69.05 53.88
CA LYS A 705 -21.68 68.69 53.97
C LYS A 705 -22.58 69.90 54.28
N ILE A 706 -22.16 70.75 55.21
CA ILE A 706 -22.88 71.97 55.59
C ILE A 706 -22.88 73.00 54.44
N GLU A 707 -21.77 73.13 53.72
CA GLU A 707 -21.61 74.06 52.60
C GLU A 707 -22.58 73.76 51.46
N ILE A 708 -22.69 72.49 51.07
CA ILE A 708 -23.61 72.02 50.02
C ILE A 708 -25.06 72.05 50.50
N HIS A 709 -25.34 71.67 51.75
CA HIS A 709 -26.70 71.68 52.32
C HIS A 709 -27.34 73.08 52.29
N LYS A 710 -26.57 74.12 52.66
CA LYS A 710 -27.03 75.52 52.57
C LYS A 710 -27.34 75.99 51.14
N LYS A 711 -26.61 75.47 50.13
CA LYS A 711 -26.88 75.77 48.71
C LYS A 711 -28.17 75.10 48.24
N ILE A 712 -28.44 73.87 48.70
CA ILE A 712 -29.63 73.11 48.30
C ILE A 712 -30.91 73.66 48.96
N GLU A 713 -30.91 73.95 50.28
CA GLU A 713 -32.07 74.50 51.00
C GLU A 713 -32.61 75.79 50.36
N LYS A 714 -31.71 76.62 49.81
CA LYS A 714 -32.07 77.89 49.17
C LYS A 714 -32.83 77.68 47.85
N LEU A 715 -32.51 76.64 47.09
CA LEU A 715 -33.16 76.30 45.81
C LEU A 715 -34.42 75.43 46.00
N GLU A 716 -34.50 74.62 47.06
CA GLU A 716 -35.68 73.80 47.37
C GLU A 716 -36.88 74.64 47.82
N ALA A 717 -36.63 75.76 48.51
CA ALA A 717 -37.65 76.74 48.85
C ALA A 717 -38.33 77.35 47.61
N GLU A 718 -37.63 77.44 46.48
CA GLU A 718 -38.18 77.94 45.21
C GLU A 718 -38.96 76.86 44.43
N LYS A 719 -38.52 75.59 44.48
CA LYS A 719 -39.12 74.49 43.71
C LYS A 719 -40.28 73.76 44.38
N SER A 720 -40.45 73.87 45.70
CA SER A 720 -41.55 73.24 46.44
C SER A 720 -42.95 73.77 46.07
N LYS A 721 -43.04 74.78 45.20
CA LYS A 721 -44.30 75.31 44.65
C LYS A 721 -44.81 74.59 43.39
N ILE A 722 -44.00 73.74 42.75
CA ILE A 722 -44.28 73.22 41.37
C ILE A 722 -44.43 71.68 41.28
N ARG A 723 -44.05 70.89 42.31
CA ARG A 723 -43.87 69.42 42.18
C ARG A 723 -44.93 68.52 42.84
N SER A 724 -46.18 68.98 43.05
CA SER A 724 -47.24 68.11 43.60
C SER A 724 -47.98 67.23 42.56
N GLU A 725 -47.66 67.29 41.26
CA GLU A 725 -48.51 66.69 40.21
C GLU A 725 -47.93 65.51 39.40
N LYS A 726 -46.69 65.04 39.62
CA LYS A 726 -46.03 64.06 38.70
C LYS A 726 -45.48 62.77 39.32
N ALA A 727 -46.10 62.24 40.37
CA ALA A 727 -45.64 61.02 41.07
C ALA A 727 -46.40 59.72 40.72
N LYS A 728 -47.21 59.67 39.65
CA LYS A 728 -48.10 58.53 39.37
C LYS A 728 -47.74 57.65 38.16
N GLU A 729 -46.77 58.01 37.32
CA GLU A 729 -46.55 57.32 36.02
C GLU A 729 -45.41 56.28 35.98
N THR A 730 -44.57 56.11 37.01
CA THR A 730 -43.37 55.25 36.93
C THR A 730 -43.57 53.79 37.34
N ARG A 731 -44.78 53.39 37.77
CA ARG A 731 -45.04 52.06 38.39
C ARG A 731 -45.46 50.97 37.39
N ASP A 732 -45.95 51.33 36.20
CA ASP A 732 -46.58 50.37 35.28
C ASP A 732 -45.59 49.67 34.31
N GLY A 733 -44.37 50.18 34.15
CA GLY A 733 -43.38 49.63 33.20
C GLY A 733 -42.63 48.37 33.67
N GLU A 734 -42.47 48.16 34.98
CA GLU A 734 -41.72 47.01 35.52
C GLU A 734 -42.53 45.70 35.50
N VAL A 735 -43.87 45.78 35.65
CA VAL A 735 -44.76 44.61 35.70
C VAL A 735 -44.84 43.88 34.35
N LEU A 736 -44.68 44.59 33.22
CA LEU A 736 -44.83 44.03 31.88
C LEU A 736 -43.60 43.23 31.39
N ARG A 737 -42.41 43.47 31.95
CA ARG A 737 -41.21 42.64 31.65
C ARG A 737 -41.27 41.26 32.29
N GLU A 738 -41.83 41.14 33.50
CA GLU A 738 -42.03 39.85 34.17
C GLU A 738 -43.08 38.99 33.44
N GLN A 739 -44.11 39.61 32.87
CA GLN A 739 -45.16 38.89 32.13
C GLN A 739 -44.65 38.23 30.83
N ARG A 740 -43.62 38.76 30.18
CA ARG A 740 -43.03 38.16 28.97
C ARG A 740 -42.44 36.77 29.22
N SER A 741 -41.72 36.60 30.32
CA SER A 741 -41.12 35.30 30.69
C SER A 741 -42.19 34.25 30.98
N ILE A 742 -43.31 34.66 31.56
CA ILE A 742 -44.47 33.79 31.80
C ILE A 742 -45.12 33.35 30.47
N MET A 743 -45.19 34.24 29.47
CA MET A 743 -45.75 33.92 28.14
C MET A 743 -44.90 32.90 27.38
N GLU A 744 -43.57 32.98 27.42
CA GLU A 744 -42.67 32.04 26.76
C GLU A 744 -42.79 30.61 27.32
N ASN A 745 -43.04 30.47 28.62
CA ASN A 745 -43.28 29.17 29.25
C ASN A 745 -44.64 28.60 28.89
N LYS A 746 -45.72 29.39 28.97
CA LYS A 746 -47.06 28.92 28.58
C LYS A 746 -47.18 28.61 27.08
N ALA A 747 -46.44 29.32 26.21
CA ALA A 747 -46.39 29.03 24.78
C ALA A 747 -45.75 27.66 24.49
N ARG A 748 -44.78 27.21 25.30
CA ARG A 748 -44.20 25.86 25.17
C ARG A 748 -45.20 24.78 25.53
N GLU A 749 -45.96 24.97 26.61
CA GLU A 749 -47.03 24.04 27.03
C GLU A 749 -48.13 23.96 25.98
N ALA A 750 -48.65 25.10 25.52
CA ALA A 750 -49.71 25.15 24.50
C ALA A 750 -49.29 24.53 23.15
N LYS A 751 -48.00 24.56 22.80
CA LYS A 751 -47.48 23.92 21.57
C LYS A 751 -47.63 22.40 21.59
N LEU A 752 -47.51 21.77 22.77
CA LEU A 752 -47.68 20.33 22.94
C LEU A 752 -49.15 19.91 22.75
N ASP A 753 -50.08 20.72 23.26
CA ASP A 753 -51.52 20.46 23.19
C ASP A 753 -52.17 20.87 21.86
N ARG A 754 -51.52 21.75 21.08
CA ARG A 754 -52.00 22.30 19.80
C ARG A 754 -52.59 21.26 18.85
N LYS A 755 -51.94 20.10 18.70
CA LYS A 755 -52.37 19.05 17.76
C LYS A 755 -53.68 18.38 18.21
N ASN A 756 -53.84 18.17 19.52
CA ASN A 756 -55.03 17.56 20.11
C ASN A 756 -56.21 18.53 20.10
N GLU A 757 -55.98 19.80 20.48
CA GLU A 757 -57.03 20.82 20.46
C GLU A 757 -57.47 21.18 19.03
N LEU A 758 -56.56 21.19 18.05
CA LEU A 758 -56.92 21.38 16.64
C LEU A 758 -57.77 20.23 16.09
N ARG A 759 -57.50 18.98 16.53
CA ARG A 759 -58.33 17.83 16.19
C ARG A 759 -59.74 17.97 16.77
N GLU A 760 -59.85 18.46 18.00
CA GLU A 760 -61.12 18.73 18.66
C GLU A 760 -61.90 19.86 17.96
N ARG A 761 -61.22 20.96 17.58
CA ARG A 761 -61.82 22.03 16.76
C ARG A 761 -62.27 21.54 15.39
N LYS A 762 -61.48 20.70 14.71
CA LYS A 762 -61.87 20.05 13.45
C LYS A 762 -63.12 19.19 13.60
N GLY A 763 -63.26 18.46 14.71
CA GLY A 763 -64.48 17.70 15.04
C GLY A 763 -65.71 18.59 15.28
N LEU A 764 -65.50 19.80 15.80
CA LEU A 764 -66.55 20.80 16.03
C LEU A 764 -66.78 21.75 14.85
N ARG A 765 -66.05 21.58 13.73
CA ARG A 765 -66.01 22.53 12.61
C ARG A 765 -67.39 22.83 12.04
N ARG A 766 -68.17 21.81 11.66
CA ARG A 766 -69.53 21.98 11.09
C ARG A 766 -70.52 22.65 12.06
N ALA A 767 -70.41 22.37 13.35
CA ALA A 767 -71.40 22.83 14.34
C ALA A 767 -71.13 24.25 14.84
N TYR A 768 -69.86 24.70 14.85
CA TYR A 768 -69.46 25.94 15.52
C TYR A 768 -68.59 26.87 14.67
N PHE A 769 -67.82 26.39 13.69
CA PHE A 769 -66.79 27.21 13.04
C PHE A 769 -67.00 27.42 11.54
N GLU A 770 -67.68 26.51 10.83
CA GLU A 770 -67.77 26.51 9.36
C GLU A 770 -68.27 27.84 8.79
N ASN A 771 -69.39 28.37 9.30
CA ASN A 771 -69.91 29.66 8.84
C ASN A 771 -68.95 30.81 9.15
N GLY A 772 -68.33 30.82 10.34
CA GLY A 772 -67.35 31.84 10.72
C GLY A 772 -66.09 31.81 9.84
N LEU A 773 -65.62 30.63 9.46
CA LEU A 773 -64.49 30.43 8.54
C LEU A 773 -64.82 30.86 7.11
N ILE A 774 -66.04 30.58 6.62
CA ILE A 774 -66.49 31.03 5.29
C ILE A 774 -66.50 32.56 5.20
N HIS A 775 -67.11 33.24 6.17
CA HIS A 775 -67.12 34.70 6.21
C HIS A 775 -65.70 35.28 6.36
N LEU A 776 -64.85 34.63 7.16
CA LEU A 776 -63.45 35.04 7.30
C LEU A 776 -62.67 34.91 5.98
N LYS A 777 -62.87 33.81 5.25
CA LYS A 777 -62.27 33.58 3.92
C LYS A 777 -62.75 34.58 2.86
N ASN A 778 -64.00 35.03 2.96
CA ASN A 778 -64.58 36.04 2.09
C ASN A 778 -64.25 37.48 2.52
N GLN A 779 -63.43 37.68 3.57
CA GLN A 779 -63.11 38.98 4.17
C GLN A 779 -64.32 39.76 4.74
N GLU A 780 -65.42 39.06 5.07
CA GLU A 780 -66.61 39.64 5.69
C GLU A 780 -66.43 39.69 7.22
N PHE A 781 -65.51 40.57 7.67
CA PHE A 781 -65.00 40.60 9.04
C PHE A 781 -66.06 40.84 10.12
N ASP A 782 -67.03 41.74 9.91
CA ASP A 782 -68.11 42.00 10.89
C ASP A 782 -68.99 40.74 11.14
N GLN A 783 -69.27 39.98 10.08
CA GLN A 783 -70.09 38.78 10.15
C GLN A 783 -69.32 37.61 10.78
N ALA A 784 -68.05 37.45 10.41
CA ALA A 784 -67.14 36.50 11.04
C ALA A 784 -66.97 36.81 12.54
N LEU A 785 -66.75 38.09 12.90
CA LEU A 785 -66.61 38.55 14.27
C LEU A 785 -67.83 38.19 15.11
N LYS A 786 -69.05 38.45 14.62
CA LYS A 786 -70.30 38.10 15.32
C LYS A 786 -70.39 36.60 15.58
N LEU A 787 -70.05 35.77 14.60
CA LEU A 787 -70.09 34.32 14.72
C LEU A 787 -69.03 33.77 15.67
N TYR A 788 -67.80 34.32 15.67
CA TYR A 788 -66.78 33.93 16.65
C TYR A 788 -67.13 34.37 18.08
N LYS A 789 -67.79 35.52 18.26
CA LYS A 789 -68.34 35.94 19.57
C LYS A 789 -69.42 34.98 20.07
N GLU A 790 -70.38 34.62 19.22
CA GLU A 790 -71.41 33.63 19.55
C GLU A 790 -70.81 32.26 19.87
N THR A 791 -69.82 31.83 19.09
CA THR A 791 -69.13 30.55 19.25
C THR A 791 -68.35 30.48 20.56
N THR A 792 -67.64 31.55 20.92
CA THR A 792 -66.95 31.70 22.20
C THR A 792 -67.94 31.53 23.37
N ASN A 793 -69.10 32.18 23.30
CA ASN A 793 -70.13 32.07 24.33
C ASN A 793 -70.73 30.66 24.42
N ARG A 794 -70.97 30.00 23.28
CA ARG A 794 -71.49 28.62 23.26
C ARG A 794 -70.49 27.62 23.83
N LEU A 795 -69.21 27.73 23.46
CA LEU A 795 -68.13 26.86 23.95
C LEU A 795 -67.88 27.04 25.46
N ASN A 796 -67.99 28.28 25.95
CA ASN A 796 -67.96 28.58 27.37
C ASN A 796 -69.11 27.95 28.15
N ARG A 797 -70.34 27.89 27.58
CA ARG A 797 -71.49 27.21 28.21
C ARG A 797 -71.28 25.71 28.35
N ILE A 798 -70.59 25.07 27.40
CA ILE A 798 -70.25 23.64 27.47
C ILE A 798 -68.89 23.37 28.14
N LYS A 799 -68.32 24.38 28.82
CA LYS A 799 -67.06 24.31 29.60
C LYS A 799 -65.80 23.93 28.80
N LYS A 800 -65.79 24.12 27.48
CA LYS A 800 -64.58 23.94 26.63
C LYS A 800 -63.73 25.21 26.61
N TYR A 801 -63.16 25.56 27.76
CA TYR A 801 -62.54 26.87 28.00
C TYR A 801 -61.33 27.18 27.10
N ASN A 802 -60.44 26.21 26.82
CA ASN A 802 -59.30 26.42 25.92
C ASN A 802 -59.76 26.77 24.50
N ILE A 803 -60.69 25.99 23.94
CA ILE A 803 -61.21 26.22 22.58
C ILE A 803 -62.03 27.52 22.51
N ALA A 804 -62.76 27.85 23.57
CA ALA A 804 -63.43 29.14 23.69
C ALA A 804 -62.42 30.30 23.71
N GLY A 805 -61.30 30.15 24.43
CA GLY A 805 -60.20 31.12 24.46
C GLY A 805 -59.57 31.33 23.09
N VAL A 806 -59.36 30.26 22.32
CA VAL A 806 -58.86 30.33 20.94
C VAL A 806 -59.86 31.06 20.03
N SER A 807 -61.16 30.80 20.19
CA SER A 807 -62.21 31.49 19.41
C SER A 807 -62.27 32.99 19.73
N LEU A 808 -62.03 33.35 21.00
CA LEU A 808 -61.91 34.74 21.45
C LEU A 808 -60.65 35.41 20.89
N ALA A 809 -59.53 34.67 20.80
CA ALA A 809 -58.30 35.12 20.18
C ALA A 809 -58.49 35.40 18.68
N VAL A 810 -59.23 34.55 17.96
CA VAL A 810 -59.56 34.78 16.55
C VAL A 810 -60.46 36.00 16.36
N ALA A 811 -61.50 36.16 17.19
CA ALA A 811 -62.31 37.38 17.21
C ALA A 811 -61.48 38.64 17.48
N SER A 812 -60.45 38.51 18.32
CA SER A 812 -59.53 39.60 18.62
C SER A 812 -58.59 39.88 17.45
N LEU A 813 -58.08 38.87 16.74
CA LEU A 813 -57.29 39.04 15.52
C LEU A 813 -58.08 39.79 14.42
N ILE A 814 -59.37 39.48 14.27
CA ILE A 814 -60.25 40.23 13.34
C ILE A 814 -60.30 41.71 13.73
N LEU A 815 -60.48 42.02 15.02
CA LEU A 815 -60.47 43.40 15.51
C LEU A 815 -59.08 44.08 15.41
N MET A 816 -57.98 43.33 15.50
CA MET A 816 -56.63 43.85 15.27
C MET A 816 -56.42 44.22 13.80
N LYS A 817 -56.94 43.40 12.87
CA LYS A 817 -56.91 43.67 11.42
C LYS A 817 -57.68 44.93 11.04
N GLU A 818 -58.79 45.22 11.73
CA GLU A 818 -59.58 46.44 11.55
C GLU A 818 -59.08 47.65 12.39
N GLU A 819 -57.93 47.52 13.06
CA GLU A 819 -57.35 48.54 13.97
C GLU A 819 -58.24 48.96 15.15
N LYS A 820 -59.31 48.20 15.45
CA LYS A 820 -60.28 48.44 16.54
C LYS A 820 -59.80 47.90 17.90
N PHE A 821 -58.58 48.22 18.32
CA PHE A 821 -57.95 47.67 19.54
C PHE A 821 -58.74 47.94 20.84
N LYS A 822 -59.44 49.08 20.94
CA LYS A 822 -60.26 49.41 22.11
C LYS A 822 -61.41 48.41 22.32
N GLU A 823 -61.93 47.84 21.23
CA GLU A 823 -63.03 46.88 21.26
C GLU A 823 -62.59 45.48 21.74
N ILE A 824 -61.30 45.15 21.63
CA ILE A 824 -60.75 43.87 22.11
C ILE A 824 -60.83 43.79 23.64
N LYS A 825 -60.46 44.88 24.34
CA LYS A 825 -60.56 44.96 25.81
C LYS A 825 -62.01 44.88 26.27
N GLN A 826 -62.92 45.51 25.54
CA GLN A 826 -64.36 45.46 25.82
C GLN A 826 -64.91 44.03 25.60
N LEU A 827 -64.53 43.38 24.50
CA LEU A 827 -64.92 42.01 24.20
C LEU A 827 -64.43 41.00 25.25
N LEU A 828 -63.19 41.14 25.73
CA LEU A 828 -62.63 40.31 26.79
C LEU A 828 -63.42 40.46 28.10
N LEU A 829 -63.77 41.70 28.47
CA LEU A 829 -64.57 41.99 29.68
C LEU A 829 -66.01 41.47 29.56
N GLU A 830 -66.65 41.65 28.41
CA GLU A 830 -68.01 41.16 28.12
C GLU A 830 -68.09 39.63 28.17
N THR A 831 -67.03 38.94 27.72
CA THR A 831 -66.95 37.48 27.75
C THR A 831 -66.66 36.93 29.15
N LYS A 832 -65.91 37.67 30.00
CA LYS A 832 -65.60 37.28 31.39
C LYS A 832 -66.77 37.51 32.36
N LYS A 833 -67.52 38.59 32.20
CA LYS A 833 -68.66 38.96 33.07
C LYS A 833 -69.65 37.82 33.35
N PRO A 834 -70.13 37.04 32.36
CA PRO A 834 -71.10 35.97 32.59
C PRO A 834 -70.51 34.69 33.22
N LEU A 835 -69.18 34.57 33.37
CA LEU A 835 -68.52 33.33 33.81
C LEU A 835 -68.31 33.21 35.34
N SER A 836 -68.53 34.28 36.12
CA SER A 836 -68.39 34.33 37.59
C SER A 836 -67.16 33.55 38.13
N GLY A 837 -67.30 32.67 39.13
CA GLY A 837 -66.18 31.92 39.76
C GLY A 837 -65.38 31.00 38.83
N MET A 838 -65.95 30.62 37.68
CA MET A 838 -65.27 29.84 36.63
C MET A 838 -64.42 30.72 35.68
N ALA A 839 -64.52 32.05 35.79
CA ALA A 839 -63.72 32.98 34.98
C ALA A 839 -62.21 32.81 35.19
N LYS A 840 -61.79 32.25 36.34
CA LYS A 840 -60.38 31.98 36.63
C LYS A 840 -59.79 30.92 35.69
N LEU A 841 -60.47 29.80 35.50
CA LEU A 841 -60.04 28.72 34.58
C LEU A 841 -60.00 29.20 33.12
N PHE A 842 -60.97 30.03 32.71
CA PHE A 842 -60.96 30.64 31.38
C PHE A 842 -59.85 31.68 31.21
N SER A 843 -59.59 32.49 32.24
CA SER A 843 -58.54 33.52 32.21
C SER A 843 -57.13 32.94 32.26
N GLU A 844 -56.96 31.75 32.85
CA GLU A 844 -55.66 31.07 32.94
C GLU A 844 -55.23 30.42 31.62
N THR A 845 -56.17 30.22 30.68
CA THR A 845 -55.89 29.66 29.35
C THR A 845 -54.85 30.50 28.60
N PHE A 846 -54.02 29.83 27.81
CA PHE A 846 -52.95 30.50 27.08
C PHE A 846 -53.48 31.59 26.13
N ALA A 847 -54.56 31.32 25.39
CA ALA A 847 -55.15 32.28 24.47
C ALA A 847 -55.63 33.57 25.16
N VAL A 848 -56.24 33.46 26.34
CA VAL A 848 -56.76 34.63 27.08
C VAL A 848 -55.65 35.42 27.74
N THR A 849 -54.65 34.74 28.32
CA THR A 849 -53.47 35.41 28.89
C THR A 849 -52.61 36.11 27.84
N LEU A 850 -52.50 35.54 26.63
CA LEU A 850 -51.84 36.20 25.48
C LEU A 850 -52.56 37.49 25.08
N LEU A 851 -53.90 37.49 25.06
CA LEU A 851 -54.68 38.70 24.76
C LEU A 851 -54.49 39.79 25.83
N GLU A 852 -54.48 39.42 27.12
CA GLU A 852 -54.24 40.39 28.20
C GLU A 852 -52.84 41.02 28.12
N TYR A 853 -51.83 40.23 27.78
CA TYR A 853 -50.47 40.70 27.57
C TYR A 853 -50.39 41.68 26.38
N ILE A 854 -51.03 41.36 25.26
CA ILE A 854 -51.05 42.21 24.06
C ILE A 854 -51.80 43.53 24.29
N ILE A 855 -52.92 43.49 25.03
CA ILE A 855 -53.64 44.70 25.46
C ILE A 855 -52.75 45.56 26.38
N GLY A 856 -52.00 44.94 27.29
CA GLY A 856 -51.06 45.62 28.19
C GLY A 856 -49.98 46.37 27.41
N LEU A 857 -49.33 45.69 26.46
CA LEU A 857 -48.29 46.27 25.62
C LEU A 857 -48.79 47.44 24.75
N LYS A 858 -50.01 47.34 24.20
CA LYS A 858 -50.57 48.42 23.38
C LYS A 858 -51.02 49.63 24.21
N ASN A 859 -51.46 49.44 25.46
CA ASN A 859 -51.83 50.54 26.35
C ASN A 859 -50.63 51.42 26.76
N ILE A 860 -49.44 50.83 26.86
CA ILE A 860 -48.20 51.57 27.17
C ILE A 860 -47.42 52.02 25.92
N GLN A 861 -48.00 51.87 24.73
CA GLN A 861 -47.38 52.20 23.43
C GLN A 861 -46.02 51.50 23.17
N ASP A 862 -45.84 50.28 23.68
CA ASP A 862 -44.63 49.48 23.43
C ASP A 862 -44.77 48.65 22.15
N ASP A 863 -44.66 49.34 21.01
CA ASP A 863 -44.83 48.74 19.67
C ASP A 863 -43.78 47.66 19.35
N LEU A 864 -42.60 47.73 19.96
CA LEU A 864 -41.54 46.74 19.78
C LEU A 864 -41.92 45.39 20.40
N ASN A 865 -42.30 45.40 21.69
CA ASN A 865 -42.71 44.16 22.36
C ASN A 865 -44.07 43.65 21.86
N PHE A 866 -44.95 44.54 21.38
CA PHE A 866 -46.19 44.15 20.71
C PHE A 866 -45.91 43.31 19.45
N ARG A 867 -45.00 43.74 18.57
CA ARG A 867 -44.62 42.96 17.37
C ARG A 867 -44.00 41.61 17.74
N LEU A 868 -43.18 41.57 18.79
CA LEU A 868 -42.57 40.34 19.29
C LEU A 868 -43.59 39.37 19.92
N ALA A 869 -44.79 39.83 20.30
CA ALA A 869 -45.82 38.99 20.88
C ALA A 869 -46.73 38.30 19.84
N LEU A 870 -46.82 38.84 18.61
CA LEU A 870 -47.68 38.29 17.54
C LEU A 870 -47.35 36.82 17.16
N PRO A 871 -46.09 36.38 17.09
CA PRO A 871 -45.75 34.98 16.80
C PRO A 871 -46.32 33.97 17.80
N PHE A 872 -46.64 34.38 19.05
CA PHE A 872 -47.24 33.47 20.03
C PHE A 872 -48.66 32.99 19.63
N PHE A 873 -49.37 33.70 18.73
CA PHE A 873 -50.65 33.22 18.20
C PHE A 873 -50.51 31.98 17.31
N GLU A 874 -49.35 31.74 16.68
CA GLU A 874 -49.10 30.56 15.82
C GLU A 874 -49.12 29.24 16.62
N VAL A 875 -48.95 29.34 17.94
CA VAL A 875 -49.03 28.22 18.86
C VAL A 875 -50.47 27.78 19.11
N LEU A 876 -51.45 28.67 18.88
CA LEU A 876 -52.87 28.33 19.04
C LEU A 876 -53.33 27.34 17.95
N PRO A 877 -54.32 26.47 18.24
CA PRO A 877 -54.88 25.51 17.29
C PRO A 877 -55.79 26.20 16.26
N LEU A 878 -55.22 27.04 15.39
CA LEU A 878 -55.94 27.84 14.38
C LEU A 878 -56.27 27.02 13.11
N PHE A 879 -57.40 27.34 12.45
CA PHE A 879 -57.73 26.85 11.11
C PHE A 879 -56.94 27.61 10.03
N GLU A 880 -56.90 27.09 8.80
CA GLU A 880 -56.13 27.71 7.71
C GLU A 880 -56.59 29.14 7.42
N GLU A 881 -57.90 29.38 7.42
CA GLU A 881 -58.49 30.71 7.20
C GLU A 881 -58.10 31.70 8.32
N GLU A 882 -57.96 31.22 9.56
CA GLU A 882 -57.54 32.02 10.71
C GLU A 882 -56.03 32.29 10.72
N LEU A 883 -55.23 31.34 10.22
CA LEU A 883 -53.78 31.51 10.05
C LEU A 883 -53.48 32.54 8.96
N ILE A 884 -54.21 32.53 7.85
CA ILE A 884 -54.09 33.55 6.81
C ILE A 884 -54.32 34.94 7.40
N LEU A 885 -55.36 35.13 8.22
CA LEU A 885 -55.62 36.40 8.93
C LEU A 885 -54.45 36.83 9.82
N LEU A 886 -53.83 35.90 10.57
CA LEU A 886 -52.69 36.21 11.44
C LEU A 886 -51.47 36.66 10.62
N TYR A 887 -51.15 35.95 9.54
CA TYR A 887 -50.03 36.25 8.65
C TYR A 887 -50.23 37.60 7.94
N GLU A 888 -51.47 37.92 7.56
CA GLU A 888 -51.82 39.26 7.05
C GLU A 888 -51.58 40.38 8.07
N ILE A 889 -51.81 40.15 9.38
CA ILE A 889 -51.54 41.14 10.43
C ILE A 889 -50.03 41.29 10.67
N LYS A 890 -49.25 40.21 10.50
CA LYS A 890 -47.78 40.22 10.59
C LYS A 890 -47.11 40.86 9.36
N GLY A 891 -47.81 40.92 8.23
CA GLY A 891 -47.26 41.39 6.94
C GLY A 891 -46.44 40.31 6.20
N GLU A 892 -46.74 39.03 6.45
CA GLU A 892 -46.04 37.86 5.89
C GLU A 892 -47.01 37.02 5.02
N GLU A 893 -46.54 36.33 3.97
CA GLU A 893 -47.38 35.44 3.14
C GLU A 893 -47.55 34.05 3.79
N TYR A 894 -48.80 33.58 3.92
CA TYR A 894 -49.08 32.23 4.44
C TYR A 894 -48.88 31.16 3.37
N GLN A 895 -47.94 30.22 3.58
CA GLN A 895 -47.70 29.07 2.69
C GLN A 895 -48.40 27.81 3.23
N LYS A 896 -49.29 27.22 2.43
CA LYS A 896 -50.07 26.02 2.79
C LYS A 896 -49.25 24.74 2.59
N GLU A 897 -48.99 23.99 3.66
CA GLU A 897 -48.45 22.61 3.57
C GLU A 897 -49.57 21.64 3.13
N GLU A 898 -49.59 21.28 1.84
CA GLU A 898 -50.45 20.20 1.33
C GLU A 898 -49.89 18.81 1.72
N LYS A 899 -50.71 17.98 2.37
CA LYS A 899 -50.49 16.52 2.42
C LYS A 899 -51.23 15.88 1.24
N PRO A 900 -50.59 15.05 0.39
CA PRO A 900 -51.30 14.41 -0.73
C PRO A 900 -52.03 13.14 -0.28
N GLU A 901 -53.34 13.07 -0.54
CA GLU A 901 -54.05 11.80 -0.77
C GLU A 901 -53.62 11.26 -2.15
N LYS A 902 -52.93 10.11 -2.18
CA LYS A 902 -52.46 9.49 -3.42
C LYS A 902 -53.50 8.52 -3.98
N THR A 903 -54.06 8.81 -5.15
CA THR A 903 -54.91 7.94 -5.98
C THR A 903 -54.08 6.91 -6.78
N LEU A 904 -54.68 5.75 -7.09
CA LEU A 904 -54.08 4.62 -7.80
C LEU A 904 -53.45 4.95 -9.18
N GLU A 905 -53.81 6.06 -9.82
CA GLU A 905 -53.16 6.53 -11.06
C GLU A 905 -51.72 7.05 -10.85
N MET A 906 -51.35 7.50 -9.64
CA MET A 906 -49.98 7.95 -9.34
C MET A 906 -48.97 6.81 -9.33
N TYR A 907 -49.35 5.60 -8.89
CA TYR A 907 -48.43 4.44 -8.86
C TYR A 907 -47.98 4.00 -10.26
N ALA A 908 -48.81 4.24 -11.29
CA ALA A 908 -48.45 3.95 -12.67
C ALA A 908 -47.41 4.95 -13.21
N LYS A 909 -47.62 6.26 -13.00
CA LYS A 909 -46.65 7.29 -13.41
C LYS A 909 -45.32 7.22 -12.64
N GLN A 910 -45.37 6.88 -11.34
CA GLN A 910 -44.16 6.77 -10.51
C GLN A 910 -43.27 5.60 -10.94
N ARG A 911 -43.86 4.45 -11.35
CA ARG A 911 -43.12 3.31 -11.93
C ARG A 911 -42.46 3.61 -13.28
N ASP A 912 -43.05 4.48 -14.09
CA ASP A 912 -42.46 4.87 -15.39
C ASP A 912 -41.30 5.85 -15.23
N VAL A 913 -41.38 6.74 -14.24
CA VAL A 913 -40.26 7.61 -13.81
C VAL A 913 -39.13 6.78 -13.22
N GLU A 914 -39.41 5.82 -12.33
CA GLU A 914 -38.40 4.91 -11.78
C GLU A 914 -37.71 4.06 -12.86
N ARG A 915 -38.45 3.62 -13.89
CA ARG A 915 -37.87 2.91 -15.06
C ARG A 915 -36.97 3.80 -15.90
N HIS A 916 -37.32 5.08 -16.10
CA HIS A 916 -36.47 6.03 -16.81
C HIS A 916 -35.20 6.36 -16.02
N ILE A 917 -35.31 6.54 -14.70
CA ILE A 917 -34.15 6.78 -13.83
C ILE A 917 -33.18 5.60 -13.86
N LYS A 918 -33.69 4.35 -13.81
CA LYS A 918 -32.84 3.15 -13.92
C LYS A 918 -32.12 3.08 -15.28
N LYS A 919 -32.81 3.36 -16.38
CA LYS A 919 -32.19 3.40 -17.72
C LYS A 919 -31.12 4.49 -17.84
N LEU A 920 -31.37 5.67 -17.29
CA LEU A 920 -30.37 6.75 -17.26
C LEU A 920 -29.18 6.37 -16.36
N ALA A 921 -29.41 5.73 -15.21
CA ALA A 921 -28.35 5.26 -14.33
C ALA A 921 -27.49 4.16 -14.97
N GLU A 922 -28.09 3.25 -15.75
CA GLU A 922 -27.37 2.23 -16.53
C GLU A 922 -26.47 2.85 -17.61
N SER A 923 -26.83 4.03 -18.14
CA SER A 923 -26.01 4.76 -19.12
C SER A 923 -24.85 5.57 -18.50
N ILE A 924 -24.72 5.60 -17.17
CA ILE A 924 -23.56 6.21 -16.49
C ILE A 924 -22.45 5.17 -16.39
N GLU A 925 -21.42 5.33 -17.22
CA GLU A 925 -20.27 4.43 -17.25
C GLU A 925 -19.16 4.87 -16.29
N LYS A 926 -18.90 4.03 -15.28
CA LYS A 926 -17.78 4.21 -14.34
C LYS A 926 -16.50 3.59 -14.90
N GLU A 927 -15.85 4.27 -15.82
CA GLU A 927 -14.63 3.75 -16.43
C GLU A 927 -13.39 3.93 -15.53
N LEU A 928 -12.54 2.90 -15.46
CA LEU A 928 -11.34 2.87 -14.62
C LEU A 928 -10.37 4.03 -14.93
N HIS A 929 -10.33 4.50 -16.17
CA HIS A 929 -9.45 5.60 -16.57
C HIS A 929 -9.90 6.95 -15.98
N HIS A 930 -11.22 7.19 -15.81
CA HIS A 930 -11.76 8.36 -15.13
C HIS A 930 -11.51 8.32 -13.62
N VAL A 931 -11.54 7.12 -13.00
CA VAL A 931 -11.17 6.91 -11.59
C VAL A 931 -9.72 7.31 -11.35
N LYS A 932 -8.79 6.72 -12.13
CA LYS A 932 -7.35 7.03 -12.04
C LYS A 932 -7.05 8.50 -12.33
N LYS A 933 -7.78 9.10 -13.28
CA LYS A 933 -7.63 10.53 -13.61
C LYS A 933 -8.11 11.43 -12.48
N ARG A 934 -9.25 11.11 -11.84
CA ARG A 934 -9.78 11.86 -10.68
C ARG A 934 -8.84 11.75 -9.47
N GLU A 935 -8.25 10.58 -9.22
CA GLU A 935 -7.23 10.38 -8.19
C GLU A 935 -5.95 11.17 -8.49
N ALA A 936 -5.46 11.12 -9.73
CA ALA A 936 -4.22 11.81 -10.13
C ALA A 936 -4.30 13.33 -9.96
N ILE A 937 -5.47 13.93 -10.21
CA ILE A 937 -5.68 15.39 -10.08
C ILE A 937 -6.39 15.78 -8.76
N GLN A 938 -6.56 14.84 -7.82
CA GLN A 938 -7.20 15.05 -6.51
C GLN A 938 -6.58 16.21 -5.75
N ASN A 939 -5.25 16.25 -5.71
CA ASN A 939 -4.49 17.27 -4.99
C ASN A 939 -4.62 18.67 -5.60
N GLN A 940 -4.96 18.77 -6.88
CA GLN A 940 -5.09 20.03 -7.60
C GLN A 940 -6.47 20.67 -7.41
N TYR A 941 -7.54 19.86 -7.38
CA TYR A 941 -8.91 20.37 -7.44
C TYR A 941 -9.77 20.09 -6.20
N TRP A 942 -9.59 18.97 -5.49
CA TRP A 942 -10.54 18.52 -4.46
C TRP A 942 -9.94 18.27 -3.07
N ARG A 943 -8.62 18.37 -2.88
CA ARG A 943 -7.97 18.11 -1.56
C ARG A 943 -8.53 18.97 -0.43
N LEU A 944 -8.66 20.28 -0.65
CA LEU A 944 -9.21 21.20 0.36
C LEU A 944 -10.71 20.95 0.58
N ILE A 945 -11.41 20.58 -0.48
CA ILE A 945 -12.86 20.33 -0.46
C ILE A 945 -13.19 19.06 0.35
N LEU A 946 -12.41 18.00 0.18
CA LEU A 946 -12.54 16.75 0.95
C LEU A 946 -12.18 16.94 2.43
N ASP A 947 -11.20 17.78 2.73
CA ASP A 947 -10.84 18.16 4.11
C ASP A 947 -11.98 18.95 4.77
N ASP A 948 -12.59 19.88 4.05
CA ASP A 948 -13.77 20.63 4.52
C ASP A 948 -14.98 19.72 4.79
N ILE A 949 -15.25 18.72 3.93
CA ILE A 949 -16.28 17.68 4.20
C ILE A 949 -15.94 16.93 5.50
N SER A 950 -14.69 16.49 5.65
CA SER A 950 -14.26 15.71 6.83
C SER A 950 -14.32 16.51 8.14
N LYS A 951 -14.22 17.83 8.06
CA LYS A 951 -14.31 18.77 9.19
C LYS A 951 -15.72 19.33 9.42
N GLY A 952 -16.71 18.88 8.63
CA GLY A 952 -18.10 19.32 8.74
C GLY A 952 -18.38 20.73 8.21
N LYS A 953 -17.48 21.32 7.41
CA LYS A 953 -17.64 22.65 6.79
C LYS A 953 -18.36 22.54 5.43
N MET A 954 -19.60 22.06 5.45
CA MET A 954 -20.35 21.69 4.25
C MET A 954 -20.64 22.87 3.31
N THR A 955 -20.88 24.06 3.84
CA THR A 955 -21.09 25.29 3.05
C THR A 955 -19.87 25.67 2.23
N ASN A 956 -18.66 25.58 2.81
CA ASN A 956 -17.41 25.87 2.11
C ASN A 956 -17.10 24.82 1.05
N ALA A 957 -17.36 23.55 1.37
CA ALA A 957 -17.18 22.44 0.45
C ALA A 957 -18.10 22.59 -0.79
N SER A 958 -19.37 22.96 -0.58
CA SER A 958 -20.33 23.21 -1.66
C SER A 958 -19.87 24.33 -2.60
N ILE A 959 -19.49 25.50 -2.05
CA ILE A 959 -19.00 26.64 -2.85
C ILE A 959 -17.78 26.23 -3.66
N SER A 960 -16.82 25.55 -3.01
CA SER A 960 -15.58 25.13 -3.67
C SER A 960 -15.82 24.09 -4.77
N TYR A 961 -16.78 23.16 -4.61
CA TYR A 961 -17.16 22.23 -5.66
C TYR A 961 -17.72 22.95 -6.89
N LEU A 962 -18.61 23.92 -6.68
CA LEU A 962 -19.23 24.70 -7.75
C LEU A 962 -18.20 25.60 -8.48
N GLU A 963 -17.29 26.23 -7.75
CA GLU A 963 -16.19 27.03 -8.33
C GLU A 963 -15.19 26.21 -9.18
N THR A 964 -15.16 24.89 -8.98
CA THR A 964 -14.25 23.99 -9.69
C THR A 964 -14.83 23.51 -11.03
N VAL A 965 -16.16 23.59 -11.21
CA VAL A 965 -16.87 23.20 -12.45
C VAL A 965 -16.32 23.90 -13.70
N PRO A 966 -16.27 25.25 -13.80
CA PRO A 966 -15.77 25.92 -15.00
C PRO A 966 -14.27 25.65 -15.27
N LYS A 967 -13.48 25.40 -14.21
CA LYS A 967 -12.05 25.06 -14.34
C LYS A 967 -11.86 23.69 -15.00
N LEU A 968 -12.66 22.71 -14.59
CA LEU A 968 -12.61 21.35 -15.13
C LEU A 968 -13.09 21.29 -16.59
N ILE A 969 -14.09 22.10 -16.95
CA ILE A 969 -14.59 22.19 -18.34
C ILE A 969 -13.52 22.80 -19.25
N LYS A 970 -12.84 23.86 -18.81
CA LYS A 970 -11.75 24.50 -19.57
C LYS A 970 -10.60 23.54 -19.89
N GLU A 971 -10.36 22.56 -19.01
CA GLU A 971 -9.33 21.51 -19.15
C GLU A 971 -9.84 20.24 -19.87
N GLY A 972 -11.08 20.25 -20.38
CA GLY A 972 -11.69 19.12 -21.10
C GLY A 972 -12.24 17.99 -20.23
N TYR A 973 -12.34 18.16 -18.91
CA TYR A 973 -12.82 17.15 -17.95
C TYR A 973 -14.32 17.24 -17.68
N THR A 974 -15.14 17.20 -18.73
CA THR A 974 -16.60 17.44 -18.67
C THR A 974 -17.36 16.50 -17.71
N ARG A 975 -17.06 15.20 -17.69
CA ARG A 975 -17.66 14.24 -16.74
C ARG A 975 -17.27 14.51 -15.27
N LEU A 976 -16.03 14.93 -15.00
CA LEU A 976 -15.59 15.26 -13.64
C LEU A 976 -16.17 16.61 -13.16
N ALA A 977 -16.41 17.53 -14.10
CA ALA A 977 -17.14 18.76 -13.85
C ALA A 977 -18.60 18.46 -13.48
N ALA A 978 -19.25 17.49 -14.15
CA ALA A 978 -20.59 17.04 -13.80
C ALA A 978 -20.66 16.44 -12.38
N VAL A 979 -19.70 15.61 -11.98
CA VAL A 979 -19.60 15.07 -10.61
C VAL A 979 -19.45 16.20 -9.58
N SER A 980 -18.60 17.19 -9.86
CA SER A 980 -18.40 18.34 -8.96
C SER A 980 -19.65 19.21 -8.85
N LEU A 981 -20.37 19.41 -9.96
CA LEU A 981 -21.63 20.15 -9.98
C LEU A 981 -22.72 19.42 -9.18
N ILE A 982 -22.86 18.10 -9.35
CA ILE A 982 -23.83 17.27 -8.62
C ILE A 982 -23.55 17.32 -7.11
N LEU A 983 -22.31 17.09 -6.69
CA LEU A 983 -21.92 17.13 -5.27
C LEU A 983 -22.10 18.53 -4.67
N GLY A 984 -21.65 19.57 -5.38
CA GLY A 984 -21.78 20.95 -4.96
C GLY A 984 -23.24 21.36 -4.73
N SER A 985 -24.14 20.97 -5.64
CA SER A 985 -25.56 21.27 -5.56
C SER A 985 -26.33 20.43 -4.52
N ILE A 986 -25.96 19.16 -4.32
CA ILE A 986 -26.57 18.31 -3.29
C ILE A 986 -26.14 18.77 -1.88
N ILE A 987 -24.88 19.14 -1.69
CA ILE A 987 -24.41 19.71 -0.41
C ILE A 987 -25.05 21.09 -0.18
N LEU A 988 -25.21 21.91 -1.23
CA LEU A 988 -25.90 23.20 -1.14
C LEU A 988 -27.37 23.05 -0.73
N LEU A 989 -28.04 22.01 -1.22
CA LEU A 989 -29.41 21.65 -0.85
C LEU A 989 -29.55 21.30 0.63
N ASN A 990 -28.52 20.72 1.25
CA ASN A 990 -28.56 20.34 2.66
C ASN A 990 -28.34 21.55 3.60
N GLU A 991 -27.63 22.58 3.12
CA GLU A 991 -27.27 23.78 3.91
C GLU A 991 -28.15 25.00 3.62
N LYS A 992 -28.79 25.07 2.46
CA LYS A 992 -29.63 26.19 1.98
C LYS A 992 -30.95 25.68 1.39
N ASP A 993 -31.84 26.61 1.06
CA ASP A 993 -33.16 26.33 0.47
C ASP A 993 -33.03 25.62 -0.91
N LEU A 994 -33.92 24.65 -1.17
CA LEU A 994 -34.04 23.88 -2.40
C LEU A 994 -34.08 24.76 -3.66
N LYS A 995 -34.73 25.92 -3.54
CA LYS A 995 -34.82 26.91 -4.62
C LYS A 995 -33.43 27.41 -5.03
N ILE A 996 -32.58 27.75 -4.07
CA ILE A 996 -31.22 28.26 -4.30
C ILE A 996 -30.34 27.17 -4.91
N ALA A 997 -30.41 25.94 -4.40
CA ALA A 997 -29.63 24.82 -4.92
C ALA A 997 -30.00 24.49 -6.37
N LYS A 998 -31.30 24.52 -6.69
CA LYS A 998 -31.80 24.30 -8.05
C LYS A 998 -31.42 25.42 -9.01
N GLU A 999 -31.65 26.69 -8.64
CA GLU A 999 -31.29 27.85 -9.47
C GLU A 999 -29.77 27.90 -9.73
N THR A 1000 -28.96 27.55 -8.73
CA THR A 1000 -27.48 27.50 -8.88
C THR A 1000 -27.03 26.37 -9.81
N PHE A 1001 -27.68 25.20 -9.73
CA PHE A 1001 -27.44 24.07 -10.63
C PHE A 1001 -27.83 24.43 -12.08
N GLU A 1002 -29.05 24.95 -12.28
CA GLU A 1002 -29.56 25.33 -13.60
C GLU A 1002 -28.69 26.42 -14.24
N LYS A 1003 -28.23 27.40 -13.44
CA LYS A 1003 -27.29 28.43 -13.91
C LYS A 1003 -25.98 27.85 -14.44
N HIS A 1004 -25.34 26.92 -13.71
CA HIS A 1004 -24.08 26.30 -14.16
C HIS A 1004 -24.27 25.39 -15.38
N VAL A 1005 -25.43 24.73 -15.51
CA VAL A 1005 -25.78 23.95 -16.70
C VAL A 1005 -26.02 24.86 -17.91
N GLU A 1006 -26.70 26.00 -17.73
CA GLU A 1006 -27.01 26.93 -18.82
C GLU A 1006 -25.77 27.70 -19.29
N GLU A 1007 -24.87 28.09 -18.37
CA GLU A 1007 -23.58 28.71 -18.70
C GLU A 1007 -22.64 27.77 -19.47
N ASN A 1008 -22.81 26.44 -19.36
CA ASN A 1008 -21.95 25.42 -19.99
C ASN A 1008 -22.77 24.39 -20.79
N LYS A 1009 -23.84 24.86 -21.44
CA LYS A 1009 -24.87 24.03 -22.06
C LYS A 1009 -24.36 23.05 -23.13
N SER A 1010 -23.34 23.44 -23.89
CA SER A 1010 -22.71 22.59 -24.91
C SER A 1010 -22.03 21.35 -24.33
N ASP A 1011 -21.53 21.43 -23.09
CA ASP A 1011 -20.64 20.41 -22.52
C ASP A 1011 -21.29 19.55 -21.43
N LEU A 1012 -22.30 20.07 -20.73
CA LEU A 1012 -22.90 19.41 -19.56
C LEU A 1012 -24.32 18.85 -19.80
N GLU A 1013 -25.14 19.47 -20.65
CA GLU A 1013 -26.57 19.12 -20.73
C GLU A 1013 -26.84 17.72 -21.33
N SER A 1014 -25.94 17.24 -22.19
CA SER A 1014 -26.02 15.92 -22.82
C SER A 1014 -25.61 14.77 -21.90
N LEU A 1015 -24.98 15.05 -20.75
CA LEU A 1015 -24.45 14.03 -19.86
C LEU A 1015 -25.56 13.33 -19.04
N PRO A 1016 -25.60 11.99 -19.01
CA PRO A 1016 -26.64 11.25 -18.28
C PRO A 1016 -26.65 11.55 -16.78
N GLU A 1017 -25.49 11.83 -16.17
CA GLU A 1017 -25.33 12.24 -14.77
C GLU A 1017 -26.08 13.54 -14.46
N ILE A 1018 -26.04 14.51 -15.38
CA ILE A 1018 -26.73 15.80 -15.27
C ILE A 1018 -28.23 15.65 -15.57
N GLN A 1019 -28.60 14.78 -16.51
CA GLN A 1019 -30.01 14.50 -16.82
C GLN A 1019 -30.75 13.82 -15.67
N ILE A 1020 -30.09 12.96 -14.89
CA ILE A 1020 -30.66 12.37 -13.67
C ILE A 1020 -31.07 13.45 -12.65
N MET A 1021 -30.31 14.55 -12.56
CA MET A 1021 -30.64 15.65 -11.64
C MET A 1021 -31.92 16.41 -12.02
N LYS A 1022 -32.36 16.34 -13.29
CA LYS A 1022 -33.67 16.87 -13.72
C LYS A 1022 -34.84 16.14 -13.03
N TYR A 1023 -34.62 14.91 -12.54
CA TYR A 1023 -35.59 14.16 -11.74
C TYR A 1023 -35.36 14.30 -10.23
N PHE A 1024 -34.12 14.57 -9.81
CA PHE A 1024 -33.76 14.75 -8.40
C PHE A 1024 -34.44 15.96 -7.74
N PHE A 1025 -34.28 17.17 -8.29
CA PHE A 1025 -34.86 18.37 -7.68
C PHE A 1025 -36.39 18.34 -7.60
N PRO A 1026 -37.13 17.86 -8.63
CA PRO A 1026 -38.57 17.65 -8.51
C PRO A 1026 -38.95 16.59 -7.47
N ALA A 1027 -38.19 15.50 -7.35
CA ALA A 1027 -38.45 14.45 -6.36
C ALA A 1027 -38.25 14.97 -4.93
N VAL A 1028 -37.21 15.78 -4.68
CA VAL A 1028 -36.99 16.46 -3.39
C VAL A 1028 -38.09 17.50 -3.13
N ARG A 1029 -38.50 18.28 -4.13
CA ARG A 1029 -39.61 19.26 -4.00
C ARG A 1029 -40.94 18.63 -3.62
N LYS A 1030 -41.19 17.40 -4.09
CA LYS A 1030 -42.43 16.65 -3.86
C LYS A 1030 -42.36 15.68 -2.66
N ASP A 1031 -41.25 15.66 -1.93
CA ASP A 1031 -40.93 14.69 -0.85
C ASP A 1031 -41.12 13.21 -1.30
N GLU A 1032 -40.76 12.90 -2.54
CA GLU A 1032 -40.82 11.56 -3.11
C GLU A 1032 -39.60 10.73 -2.69
N LYS A 1033 -39.55 10.34 -1.40
CA LYS A 1033 -38.42 9.65 -0.77
C LYS A 1033 -37.93 8.41 -1.53
N SER A 1034 -38.82 7.64 -2.17
CA SER A 1034 -38.44 6.45 -2.95
C SER A 1034 -37.61 6.81 -4.19
N VAL A 1035 -37.96 7.91 -4.86
CA VAL A 1035 -37.28 8.40 -6.07
C VAL A 1035 -35.96 9.07 -5.70
N VAL A 1036 -35.94 9.85 -4.62
CA VAL A 1036 -34.70 10.43 -4.05
C VAL A 1036 -33.72 9.31 -3.65
N LYS A 1037 -34.20 8.26 -2.99
CA LYS A 1037 -33.41 7.08 -2.62
C LYS A 1037 -32.85 6.33 -3.83
N LEU A 1038 -33.68 6.11 -4.84
CA LEU A 1038 -33.25 5.48 -6.09
C LEU A 1038 -32.14 6.29 -6.78
N ILE A 1039 -32.28 7.61 -6.85
CA ILE A 1039 -31.30 8.49 -7.49
C ILE A 1039 -29.99 8.53 -6.71
N ILE A 1040 -30.02 8.77 -5.39
CA ILE A 1040 -28.78 8.83 -4.59
C ILE A 1040 -28.03 7.50 -4.62
N ASN A 1041 -28.72 6.37 -4.49
CA ASN A 1041 -28.07 5.05 -4.57
C ASN A 1041 -27.44 4.83 -5.95
N SER A 1042 -28.13 5.22 -7.03
CA SER A 1042 -27.60 5.13 -8.39
C SER A 1042 -26.36 6.01 -8.57
N LEU A 1043 -26.35 7.22 -8.03
CA LEU A 1043 -25.19 8.12 -8.08
C LEU A 1043 -24.01 7.59 -7.26
N VAL A 1044 -24.25 7.02 -6.08
CA VAL A 1044 -23.20 6.41 -5.25
C VAL A 1044 -22.54 5.22 -5.94
N GLU A 1045 -23.35 4.38 -6.61
CA GLU A 1045 -22.84 3.21 -7.31
C GLU A 1045 -22.08 3.58 -8.60
N LYS A 1046 -22.64 4.50 -9.39
CA LYS A 1046 -22.18 4.77 -10.76
C LYS A 1046 -21.22 5.95 -10.91
N LEU A 1047 -21.23 6.94 -10.01
CA LEU A 1047 -20.25 8.03 -10.07
C LEU A 1047 -18.88 7.59 -9.52
N VAL A 1048 -17.83 8.21 -10.03
CA VAL A 1048 -16.50 8.15 -9.42
C VAL A 1048 -16.53 9.07 -8.21
N LEU A 1049 -16.59 8.53 -6.98
CA LEU A 1049 -16.69 9.28 -5.72
C LEU A 1049 -15.58 8.89 -4.72
N PHE A 1050 -15.18 9.82 -3.86
CA PHE A 1050 -14.31 9.56 -2.71
C PHE A 1050 -15.13 9.21 -1.45
N GLU A 1051 -14.54 8.44 -0.52
CA GLU A 1051 -15.19 7.97 0.71
C GLU A 1051 -15.96 9.05 1.53
N PRO A 1052 -15.41 10.27 1.76
CA PRO A 1052 -16.16 11.32 2.47
C PRO A 1052 -17.41 11.80 1.72
N GLU A 1053 -17.40 11.75 0.38
CA GLU A 1053 -18.52 12.14 -0.48
C GLU A 1053 -19.65 11.10 -0.38
N ILE A 1054 -19.30 9.81 -0.40
CA ILE A 1054 -20.26 8.70 -0.25
C ILE A 1054 -20.99 8.79 1.10
N LYS A 1055 -20.26 9.05 2.19
CA LYS A 1055 -20.85 9.25 3.51
C LYS A 1055 -21.79 10.45 3.54
N SER A 1056 -21.39 11.56 2.93
CA SER A 1056 -22.21 12.78 2.86
C SER A 1056 -23.51 12.57 2.10
N LEU A 1057 -23.48 11.80 1.01
CA LEU A 1057 -24.67 11.46 0.22
C LEU A 1057 -25.62 10.50 0.96
N LYS A 1058 -25.10 9.54 1.73
CA LYS A 1058 -25.93 8.59 2.51
C LYS A 1058 -26.66 9.25 3.68
N ILE A 1059 -26.07 10.27 4.30
CA ILE A 1059 -26.71 11.05 5.39
C ILE A 1059 -28.02 11.71 4.91
N ILE A 1060 -28.11 12.10 3.64
CA ILE A 1060 -29.27 12.79 3.05
C ILE A 1060 -30.50 11.87 2.94
N LEU A 1061 -30.33 10.54 2.94
CA LEU A 1061 -31.43 9.59 2.84
C LEU A 1061 -32.22 9.39 4.14
N GLY A 1062 -31.76 9.99 5.26
CA GLY A 1062 -32.39 9.81 6.55
C GLY A 1062 -32.47 8.33 6.96
N GLU A 1063 -31.59 7.48 6.41
CA GLU A 1063 -31.36 6.14 6.93
C GLU A 1063 -30.75 6.33 8.32
N GLU A 1064 -31.61 6.27 9.35
CA GLU A 1064 -31.19 5.76 10.64
C GLU A 1064 -30.37 4.50 10.34
N VAL A 1065 -29.12 4.54 10.76
CA VAL A 1065 -28.24 3.37 10.80
C VAL A 1065 -29.03 2.31 11.58
N SER A 1066 -29.65 1.38 10.86
CA SER A 1066 -30.69 0.52 11.40
C SER A 1066 -30.09 -0.36 12.48
N GLU A 1067 -30.81 -0.47 13.60
CA GLU A 1067 -30.54 -1.22 14.83
C GLU A 1067 -30.27 -2.74 14.65
N GLU A 1068 -30.01 -3.24 13.44
CA GLU A 1068 -29.48 -4.59 13.19
C GLU A 1068 -27.94 -4.61 13.00
N GLU A 1069 -27.28 -3.44 12.96
CA GLU A 1069 -25.81 -3.31 13.10
C GLU A 1069 -25.32 -3.31 14.56
N GLU A 1070 -26.23 -3.43 15.55
CA GLU A 1070 -25.89 -3.48 16.99
C GLU A 1070 -25.41 -4.86 17.51
N ILE A 1071 -25.16 -5.84 16.63
CA ILE A 1071 -24.32 -7.02 16.96
C ILE A 1071 -22.99 -6.96 16.19
N ARG A 1072 -22.39 -5.78 16.09
CA ARG A 1072 -20.95 -5.67 16.30
C ARG A 1072 -20.80 -5.06 17.68
N GLU A 1073 -20.38 -5.88 18.63
CA GLU A 1073 -19.95 -5.44 19.96
C GLU A 1073 -19.31 -4.05 19.82
N MET A 1074 -19.84 -3.06 20.56
CA MET A 1074 -19.12 -1.82 20.78
C MET A 1074 -17.79 -2.23 21.37
N LEU A 1075 -16.82 -2.39 20.48
CA LEU A 1075 -15.46 -2.63 20.82
C LEU A 1075 -15.07 -1.43 21.65
N SER A 1076 -14.85 -1.68 22.94
CA SER A 1076 -14.32 -0.74 23.90
C SER A 1076 -13.19 0.07 23.27
N ARG A 1077 -12.86 1.24 23.84
CA ARG A 1077 -11.70 2.04 23.40
C ARG A 1077 -10.42 1.19 23.28
N GLU A 1078 -10.34 0.11 24.06
CA GLU A 1078 -9.32 -0.93 24.03
C GLU A 1078 -9.38 -1.81 22.78
N GLU A 1079 -10.56 -2.23 22.34
CA GLU A 1079 -10.77 -3.08 21.17
C GLU A 1079 -10.72 -2.32 19.84
N TYR A 1080 -11.13 -1.04 19.80
CA TYR A 1080 -10.82 -0.16 18.67
C TYR A 1080 -9.31 0.11 18.57
N GLY A 1081 -8.65 0.22 19.73
CA GLY A 1081 -7.20 0.22 19.84
C GLY A 1081 -6.57 -1.08 19.33
N LYS A 1082 -7.17 -2.25 19.63
CA LYS A 1082 -6.74 -3.56 19.11
C LYS A 1082 -6.94 -3.69 17.61
N LEU A 1083 -8.06 -3.22 17.04
CA LEU A 1083 -8.30 -3.23 15.58
C LEU A 1083 -7.41 -2.24 14.81
N SER A 1084 -7.15 -1.06 15.39
CA SER A 1084 -6.19 -0.09 14.87
C SER A 1084 -4.77 -0.66 14.88
N LYS A 1085 -4.34 -1.26 16.00
CA LYS A 1085 -3.08 -2.00 16.10
C LYS A 1085 -3.02 -3.16 15.12
N LEU A 1086 -4.07 -3.97 15.01
CA LEU A 1086 -4.18 -5.06 14.05
C LEU A 1086 -4.04 -4.53 12.62
N ARG A 1087 -4.72 -3.44 12.24
CA ARG A 1087 -4.55 -2.82 10.90
C ARG A 1087 -3.11 -2.38 10.64
N VAL A 1088 -2.44 -1.78 11.63
CA VAL A 1088 -1.03 -1.40 11.53
C VAL A 1088 -0.13 -2.64 11.44
N GLU A 1089 -0.40 -3.69 12.22
CA GLU A 1089 0.30 -4.98 12.17
C GLU A 1089 0.10 -5.67 10.81
N TYR A 1090 -1.10 -5.64 10.24
CA TYR A 1090 -1.38 -6.19 8.92
C TYR A 1090 -0.81 -5.34 7.79
N ASP A 1091 -0.73 -4.02 7.93
CA ASP A 1091 0.02 -3.15 7.02
C ASP A 1091 1.53 -3.46 7.09
N GLN A 1092 2.07 -3.81 8.27
CA GLN A 1092 3.45 -4.28 8.42
C GLN A 1092 3.66 -5.68 7.83
N ILE A 1093 2.74 -6.63 8.03
CA ILE A 1093 2.78 -7.97 7.43
C ILE A 1093 2.71 -7.85 5.90
N TYR A 1094 1.83 -6.99 5.39
CA TYR A 1094 1.76 -6.67 3.96
C TYR A 1094 3.08 -6.08 3.45
N GLY A 1095 3.70 -5.15 4.20
CA GLY A 1095 5.01 -4.61 3.86
C GLY A 1095 6.12 -5.68 3.81
N LYS A 1096 6.11 -6.64 4.75
CA LYS A 1096 7.03 -7.79 4.75
C LYS A 1096 6.78 -8.72 3.56
N LEU A 1097 5.53 -9.01 3.23
CA LEU A 1097 5.14 -9.78 2.05
C LEU A 1097 5.61 -9.08 0.77
N GLN A 1098 5.41 -7.77 0.67
CA GLN A 1098 5.82 -6.96 -0.47
C GLN A 1098 7.34 -6.94 -0.66
N ALA A 1099 8.12 -6.92 0.42
CA ALA A 1099 9.58 -7.06 0.35
C ALA A 1099 10.00 -8.43 -0.21
N LYS A 1100 9.31 -9.51 0.18
CA LYS A 1100 9.57 -10.88 -0.27
C LYS A 1100 9.05 -11.19 -1.68
N VAL A 1101 8.17 -10.36 -2.25
CA VAL A 1101 7.67 -10.51 -3.63
C VAL A 1101 8.82 -10.46 -4.65
N VAL A 1102 9.84 -9.65 -4.42
CA VAL A 1102 11.00 -9.53 -5.32
C VAL A 1102 11.78 -10.85 -5.35
N ASP A 1103 12.01 -11.46 -4.18
CA ASP A 1103 12.68 -12.75 -4.05
C ASP A 1103 11.84 -13.88 -4.69
N ALA A 1104 10.53 -13.90 -4.44
CA ALA A 1104 9.62 -14.87 -5.03
C ALA A 1104 9.54 -14.78 -6.56
N LYS A 1105 9.57 -13.56 -7.13
CA LYS A 1105 9.65 -13.34 -8.58
C LYS A 1105 10.97 -13.86 -9.17
N ARG A 1106 12.09 -13.60 -8.50
CA ARG A 1106 13.41 -14.07 -8.92
C ARG A 1106 13.50 -15.60 -8.89
N ASP A 1107 12.91 -16.23 -7.88
CA ASP A 1107 12.99 -17.67 -7.66
C ASP A 1107 11.91 -18.47 -8.41
N LYS A 1108 10.95 -17.79 -9.05
CA LYS A 1108 9.83 -18.38 -9.81
C LYS A 1108 10.32 -19.42 -10.84
N GLU A 1109 11.23 -19.04 -11.72
CA GLU A 1109 11.75 -19.96 -12.76
C GLU A 1109 12.58 -21.10 -12.18
N ARG A 1110 13.35 -20.84 -11.11
CA ARG A 1110 14.17 -21.84 -10.43
C ARG A 1110 13.30 -22.93 -9.82
N ILE A 1111 12.24 -22.54 -9.11
CA ILE A 1111 11.31 -23.47 -8.46
C ILE A 1111 10.52 -24.23 -9.52
N LEU A 1112 10.03 -23.57 -10.57
CA LEU A 1112 9.32 -24.24 -11.66
C LEU A 1112 10.20 -25.28 -12.37
N LYS A 1113 11.47 -24.95 -12.69
CA LYS A 1113 12.45 -25.90 -13.26
C LYS A 1113 12.71 -27.11 -12.37
N ARG A 1114 12.66 -26.96 -11.04
CA ARG A 1114 12.77 -28.09 -10.09
C ARG A 1114 11.50 -28.95 -10.04
N ARG A 1115 10.33 -28.35 -10.21
CA ARG A 1115 9.03 -29.05 -10.19
C ARG A 1115 8.76 -29.81 -11.49
N THR A 1116 9.21 -29.31 -12.66
CA THR A 1116 8.92 -29.92 -13.97
C THR A 1116 9.34 -31.41 -14.09
N PRO A 1117 10.55 -31.83 -13.67
CA PRO A 1117 10.93 -33.26 -13.68
C PRO A 1117 10.10 -34.12 -12.73
N MET A 1118 9.56 -33.52 -11.66
CA MET A 1118 8.73 -34.18 -10.66
C MET A 1118 7.25 -34.26 -11.08
N LYS A 1119 6.85 -33.56 -12.15
CA LYS A 1119 5.45 -33.42 -12.61
C LYS A 1119 4.77 -34.79 -12.72
N ARG A 1120 5.40 -35.75 -13.41
CA ARG A 1120 4.84 -37.11 -13.63
C ARG A 1120 4.80 -37.98 -12.37
N ARG A 1121 5.69 -37.75 -11.39
CA ARG A 1121 5.86 -38.64 -10.22
C ARG A 1121 5.02 -38.23 -9.01
N TYR A 1122 4.85 -36.91 -8.79
CA TYR A 1122 4.22 -36.38 -7.57
C TYR A 1122 3.01 -35.48 -7.84
N TYR A 1123 3.01 -34.75 -8.96
CA TYR A 1123 1.99 -33.74 -9.23
C TYR A 1123 0.86 -34.25 -10.13
N LEU A 1124 1.13 -35.21 -11.02
CA LEU A 1124 0.15 -35.71 -12.00
C LEU A 1124 -1.21 -36.09 -11.38
N PRO A 1125 -1.29 -36.85 -10.26
CA PRO A 1125 -2.58 -37.19 -9.65
C PRO A 1125 -3.33 -35.96 -9.10
N ILE A 1126 -2.60 -34.89 -8.74
CA ILE A 1126 -3.18 -33.65 -8.23
C ILE A 1126 -3.66 -32.77 -9.38
N LEU A 1127 -2.87 -32.67 -10.45
CA LEU A 1127 -3.19 -31.89 -11.63
C LEU A 1127 -4.40 -32.47 -12.38
N GLU A 1128 -4.50 -33.81 -12.48
CA GLU A 1128 -5.70 -34.48 -13.02
C GLU A 1128 -6.96 -34.14 -12.20
N LEU A 1129 -6.85 -34.06 -10.86
CA LEU A 1129 -7.96 -33.65 -9.98
C LEU A 1129 -8.33 -32.17 -10.17
N LEU A 1130 -7.35 -31.29 -10.44
CA LEU A 1130 -7.58 -29.88 -10.72
C LEU A 1130 -8.25 -29.66 -12.09
N GLU A 1131 -7.85 -30.42 -13.12
CA GLU A 1131 -8.47 -30.38 -14.45
C GLU A 1131 -9.96 -30.73 -14.40
N ILE A 1132 -10.35 -31.72 -13.59
CA ILE A 1132 -11.76 -32.08 -13.37
C ILE A 1132 -12.45 -31.23 -12.29
N LYS A 1133 -11.83 -30.14 -11.82
CA LYS A 1133 -12.33 -29.22 -10.78
C LYS A 1133 -12.67 -29.87 -9.43
N ASN A 1134 -12.04 -31.00 -9.10
CA ASN A 1134 -12.18 -31.65 -7.79
C ASN A 1134 -11.19 -31.05 -6.77
N PHE A 1135 -11.48 -29.82 -6.34
CA PHE A 1135 -10.59 -29.02 -5.50
C PHE A 1135 -10.36 -29.61 -4.11
N LYS A 1136 -11.35 -30.30 -3.52
CA LYS A 1136 -11.23 -30.89 -2.19
C LYS A 1136 -10.21 -32.03 -2.16
N ASN A 1137 -10.33 -33.00 -3.07
CA ASN A 1137 -9.37 -34.10 -3.13
C ASN A 1137 -7.98 -33.63 -3.58
N ALA A 1138 -7.92 -32.63 -4.47
CA ALA A 1138 -6.65 -32.02 -4.86
C ALA A 1138 -5.95 -31.38 -3.65
N GLY A 1139 -6.69 -30.67 -2.79
CA GLY A 1139 -6.13 -30.07 -1.58
C GLY A 1139 -5.65 -31.09 -0.56
N GLU A 1140 -6.36 -32.19 -0.34
CA GLU A 1140 -5.88 -33.28 0.54
C GLU A 1140 -4.56 -33.86 0.02
N LYS A 1141 -4.44 -34.06 -1.30
CA LYS A 1141 -3.18 -34.52 -1.91
C LYS A 1141 -2.05 -33.49 -1.85
N TYR A 1142 -2.35 -32.19 -1.95
CA TYR A 1142 -1.34 -31.16 -1.71
C TYR A 1142 -0.81 -31.18 -0.28
N LEU A 1143 -1.67 -31.46 0.71
CA LEU A 1143 -1.26 -31.61 2.11
C LEU A 1143 -0.38 -32.85 2.31
N GLU A 1144 -0.77 -34.00 1.75
CA GLU A 1144 0.06 -35.22 1.73
C GLU A 1144 1.44 -34.94 1.10
N LEU A 1145 1.45 -34.22 -0.02
CA LEU A 1145 2.67 -33.87 -0.74
C LEU A 1145 3.53 -32.88 0.06
N ALA A 1146 2.94 -31.94 0.78
CA ALA A 1146 3.67 -31.03 1.67
C ALA A 1146 4.39 -31.80 2.79
N PHE A 1147 3.70 -32.70 3.49
CA PHE A 1147 4.36 -33.56 4.49
C PHE A 1147 5.45 -34.44 3.87
N THR A 1148 5.23 -34.94 2.65
CA THR A 1148 6.23 -35.70 1.92
C THR A 1148 7.47 -34.86 1.63
N LEU A 1149 7.33 -33.65 1.06
CA LEU A 1149 8.45 -32.75 0.75
C LEU A 1149 9.17 -32.23 2.00
N THR A 1150 8.44 -32.02 3.09
CA THR A 1150 8.99 -31.70 4.40
C THR A 1150 9.93 -32.80 4.89
N ARG A 1151 9.52 -34.08 4.81
CA ARG A 1151 10.39 -35.22 5.15
C ARG A 1151 11.64 -35.29 4.27
N ARG A 1152 11.63 -34.67 3.08
CA ARG A 1152 12.78 -34.56 2.16
C ARG A 1152 13.67 -33.34 2.41
N ASN A 1153 13.34 -32.54 3.43
CA ASN A 1153 13.97 -31.27 3.78
C ASN A 1153 13.83 -30.18 2.69
N ASP A 1154 12.85 -30.31 1.78
CA ASP A 1154 12.53 -29.30 0.76
C ASP A 1154 11.45 -28.35 1.30
N LEU A 1155 11.87 -27.52 2.26
CA LEU A 1155 11.00 -26.65 3.03
C LEU A 1155 10.35 -25.55 2.17
N GLU A 1156 11.07 -25.05 1.17
CA GLU A 1156 10.59 -24.02 0.23
C GLU A 1156 9.47 -24.55 -0.67
N THR A 1157 9.67 -25.71 -1.33
CA THR A 1157 8.62 -26.31 -2.17
C THR A 1157 7.47 -26.84 -1.32
N SER A 1158 7.75 -27.34 -0.11
CA SER A 1158 6.72 -27.76 0.83
C SER A 1158 5.82 -26.61 1.29
N SER A 1159 6.40 -25.42 1.54
CA SER A 1159 5.61 -24.22 1.85
C SER A 1159 4.72 -23.77 0.69
N LEU A 1160 5.19 -23.92 -0.56
CA LEU A 1160 4.36 -23.70 -1.74
C LEU A 1160 3.20 -24.72 -1.81
N MET A 1161 3.44 -26.00 -1.50
CA MET A 1161 2.37 -27.01 -1.47
C MET A 1161 1.31 -26.70 -0.41
N MET A 1162 1.71 -26.16 0.74
CA MET A 1162 0.78 -25.72 1.77
C MET A 1162 -0.04 -24.50 1.35
N LEU A 1163 0.54 -23.56 0.59
CA LEU A 1163 -0.20 -22.47 -0.03
C LEU A 1163 -1.23 -23.01 -1.04
N LEU A 1164 -0.82 -23.93 -1.92
CA LEU A 1164 -1.73 -24.53 -2.91
C LEU A 1164 -2.85 -25.34 -2.23
N HIS A 1165 -2.55 -26.10 -1.17
CA HIS A 1165 -3.54 -26.74 -0.31
C HIS A 1165 -4.57 -25.71 0.20
N GLY A 1166 -4.10 -24.61 0.78
CA GLY A 1166 -4.98 -23.55 1.27
C GLY A 1166 -5.86 -22.94 0.17
N LEU A 1167 -5.30 -22.66 -1.01
CA LEU A 1167 -6.04 -22.12 -2.14
C LEU A 1167 -7.08 -23.11 -2.70
N THR A 1168 -6.73 -24.40 -2.80
CA THR A 1168 -7.69 -25.46 -3.20
C THR A 1168 -8.86 -25.57 -2.23
N PHE A 1169 -8.60 -25.48 -0.93
CA PHE A 1169 -9.65 -25.56 0.09
C PHE A 1169 -10.51 -24.30 0.15
N LEU A 1170 -9.92 -23.13 -0.09
CA LEU A 1170 -10.66 -21.88 -0.27
C LEU A 1170 -11.61 -21.98 -1.48
N LYS A 1171 -11.15 -22.57 -2.59
CA LYS A 1171 -11.97 -22.79 -3.80
C LYS A 1171 -13.05 -23.86 -3.63
N SER A 1172 -12.84 -24.86 -2.77
CA SER A 1172 -13.86 -25.86 -2.44
C SER A 1172 -14.88 -25.40 -1.39
N GLY A 1173 -14.75 -24.18 -0.85
CA GLY A 1173 -15.64 -23.64 0.17
C GLY A 1173 -15.44 -24.25 1.56
N GLU A 1174 -14.27 -24.83 1.86
CA GLU A 1174 -13.98 -25.38 3.19
C GLU A 1174 -13.87 -24.27 4.25
N PRO A 1175 -14.29 -24.50 5.50
CA PRO A 1175 -14.24 -23.48 6.54
C PRO A 1175 -12.82 -22.94 6.78
N LEU A 1176 -12.65 -21.62 6.85
CA LEU A 1176 -11.34 -20.96 7.07
C LEU A 1176 -10.61 -21.48 8.33
N LYS A 1177 -11.36 -21.85 9.38
CA LYS A 1177 -10.84 -22.44 10.61
C LYS A 1177 -10.20 -23.82 10.38
N SER A 1178 -10.75 -24.62 9.45
CA SER A 1178 -10.20 -25.92 9.05
C SER A 1178 -8.85 -25.74 8.35
N ILE A 1179 -8.78 -24.80 7.41
CA ILE A 1179 -7.55 -24.48 6.67
C ILE A 1179 -6.46 -23.98 7.63
N LYS A 1180 -6.81 -23.09 8.58
CA LYS A 1180 -5.89 -22.60 9.61
C LYS A 1180 -5.39 -23.71 10.53
N ASN A 1181 -6.25 -24.66 10.91
CA ASN A 1181 -5.85 -25.83 11.70
C ASN A 1181 -4.89 -26.74 10.92
N ASN A 1182 -5.13 -27.00 9.64
CA ASN A 1182 -4.22 -27.82 8.81
C ASN A 1182 -2.84 -27.15 8.68
N LEU A 1183 -2.80 -25.83 8.47
CA LEU A 1183 -1.57 -25.04 8.46
C LEU A 1183 -0.82 -25.11 9.79
N ASN A 1184 -1.53 -24.95 10.92
CA ASN A 1184 -0.91 -25.03 12.24
C ASN A 1184 -0.41 -26.44 12.57
N ASN A 1185 -1.16 -27.48 12.21
CA ASN A 1185 -0.76 -28.88 12.39
C ASN A 1185 0.50 -29.18 11.58
N TYR A 1186 0.53 -28.74 10.32
CA TYR A 1186 1.73 -28.82 9.49
C TYR A 1186 2.91 -28.07 10.12
N LEU A 1187 2.74 -26.80 10.51
CA LEU A 1187 3.82 -26.01 11.10
C LEU A 1187 4.34 -26.60 12.42
N ASN A 1188 3.44 -27.13 13.26
CA ASN A 1188 3.81 -27.78 14.52
C ASN A 1188 4.56 -29.10 14.31
N SER A 1189 4.34 -29.78 13.17
CA SER A 1189 5.08 -30.99 12.81
C SER A 1189 6.55 -30.72 12.45
N LEU A 1190 6.93 -29.47 12.18
CA LEU A 1190 8.26 -29.09 11.69
C LEU A 1190 9.33 -28.91 12.79
N GLY A 1191 8.94 -28.92 14.06
CA GLY A 1191 9.87 -28.74 15.19
C GLY A 1191 10.72 -27.47 15.04
N VAL A 1192 12.05 -27.61 15.02
CA VAL A 1192 13.03 -26.50 14.92
C VAL A 1192 12.89 -25.71 13.61
N ASN A 1193 12.44 -26.37 12.54
CA ASN A 1193 12.27 -25.74 11.22
C ASN A 1193 11.00 -24.89 11.11
N LYS A 1194 10.11 -24.92 12.11
CA LYS A 1194 8.84 -24.19 12.12
C LYS A 1194 9.04 -22.71 11.77
N LYS A 1195 9.95 -22.03 12.48
CA LYS A 1195 10.18 -20.60 12.32
C LYS A 1195 10.69 -20.24 10.92
N LEU A 1196 11.53 -21.11 10.34
CA LEU A 1196 12.10 -20.92 9.01
C LEU A 1196 11.03 -21.06 7.91
N VAL A 1197 10.09 -22.00 8.09
CA VAL A 1197 8.98 -22.24 7.16
C VAL A 1197 7.85 -21.22 7.32
N GLU A 1198 7.58 -20.78 8.54
CA GLU A 1198 6.57 -19.76 8.86
C GLU A 1198 6.93 -18.39 8.27
N GLU A 1199 8.22 -18.08 8.15
CA GLU A 1199 8.73 -16.85 7.54
C GLU A 1199 8.87 -16.93 6.00
N THR A 1200 8.49 -18.06 5.36
CA THR A 1200 8.50 -18.13 3.89
C THR A 1200 7.37 -17.33 3.28
N PHE A 1201 7.59 -16.82 2.06
CA PHE A 1201 6.60 -16.06 1.32
C PHE A 1201 5.26 -16.82 1.20
N TYR A 1202 5.30 -18.12 0.93
CA TYR A 1202 4.10 -18.92 0.66
C TYR A 1202 3.23 -19.15 1.91
N ILE A 1203 3.84 -19.44 3.07
CA ILE A 1203 3.09 -19.60 4.33
C ILE A 1203 2.55 -18.25 4.82
N MET A 1204 3.37 -17.20 4.76
CA MET A 1204 2.93 -15.86 5.12
C MET A 1204 1.75 -15.41 4.24
N LEU A 1205 1.78 -15.72 2.94
CA LEU A 1205 0.73 -15.32 2.00
C LEU A 1205 -0.60 -16.03 2.27
N ILE A 1206 -0.60 -17.34 2.54
CA ILE A 1206 -1.85 -18.07 2.84
C ILE A 1206 -2.42 -17.68 4.21
N LEU A 1207 -1.58 -17.47 5.23
CA LEU A 1207 -2.02 -17.00 6.55
C LEU A 1207 -2.62 -15.60 6.44
N PHE A 1208 -1.97 -14.70 5.70
CA PHE A 1208 -2.47 -13.36 5.45
C PHE A 1208 -3.80 -13.37 4.68
N LEU A 1209 -3.94 -14.22 3.66
CA LEU A 1209 -5.20 -14.37 2.91
C LEU A 1209 -6.34 -14.91 3.78
N ILE A 1210 -6.07 -15.92 4.62
CA ILE A 1210 -7.04 -16.45 5.58
C ILE A 1210 -7.48 -15.36 6.57
N GLU A 1211 -6.54 -14.58 7.09
CA GLU A 1211 -6.82 -13.52 8.06
C GLU A 1211 -7.58 -12.34 7.43
N VAL A 1212 -7.21 -11.94 6.21
CA VAL A 1212 -7.97 -10.94 5.43
C VAL A 1212 -9.41 -11.37 5.22
N LYS A 1213 -9.66 -12.66 4.92
CA LYS A 1213 -11.03 -13.21 4.79
C LYS A 1213 -11.74 -13.38 6.13
N ILE A 1214 -11.04 -13.63 7.25
CA ILE A 1214 -11.65 -13.71 8.58
C ILE A 1214 -12.08 -12.33 9.09
N TYR A 1215 -11.30 -11.29 8.80
CA TYR A 1215 -11.51 -9.93 9.32
C TYR A 1215 -12.20 -8.97 8.33
N ASN A 1216 -12.64 -9.45 7.15
CA ASN A 1216 -13.22 -8.65 6.05
C ASN A 1216 -12.38 -7.41 5.71
N PHE A 1217 -11.09 -7.59 5.45
CA PHE A 1217 -10.20 -6.51 5.01
C PHE A 1217 -10.04 -6.47 3.49
N ASP A 1218 -11.16 -6.22 2.79
CA ASP A 1218 -11.26 -6.33 1.33
C ASP A 1218 -10.24 -5.46 0.58
N LYS A 1219 -9.73 -4.38 1.20
CA LYS A 1219 -8.64 -3.54 0.67
C LYS A 1219 -7.36 -4.30 0.31
N TYR A 1220 -7.14 -5.50 0.87
CA TYR A 1220 -5.97 -6.32 0.57
C TYR A 1220 -6.24 -7.43 -0.46
N LEU A 1221 -7.49 -7.73 -0.83
CA LEU A 1221 -7.81 -8.83 -1.75
C LEU A 1221 -7.19 -8.61 -3.14
N HIS A 1222 -7.33 -7.40 -3.70
CA HIS A 1222 -6.69 -7.04 -4.97
C HIS A 1222 -5.16 -7.14 -4.88
N LYS A 1223 -4.58 -6.74 -3.74
CA LYS A 1223 -3.13 -6.79 -3.53
C LYS A 1223 -2.60 -8.21 -3.36
N ILE A 1224 -3.38 -9.10 -2.76
CA ILE A 1224 -3.07 -10.53 -2.66
C ILE A 1224 -3.16 -11.19 -4.03
N LYS A 1225 -4.13 -10.81 -4.86
CA LYS A 1225 -4.24 -11.31 -6.24
C LYS A 1225 -2.97 -11.05 -7.05
N GLU A 1226 -2.43 -9.84 -7.00
CA GLU A 1226 -1.12 -9.51 -7.62
C GLU A 1226 0.04 -10.38 -7.08
N MET A 1227 0.01 -10.73 -5.80
CA MET A 1227 1.00 -11.61 -5.17
C MET A 1227 0.79 -13.09 -5.51
N LEU A 1228 -0.38 -13.50 -6.00
CA LEU A 1228 -0.65 -14.87 -6.44
C LEU A 1228 -0.22 -15.09 -7.90
N GLU A 1229 -0.24 -14.06 -8.74
CA GLU A 1229 0.20 -14.13 -10.16
C GLU A 1229 1.70 -14.43 -10.31
N ILE A 1230 2.50 -14.15 -9.28
CA ILE A 1230 3.94 -14.39 -9.28
C ILE A 1230 4.31 -15.82 -8.85
N LEU A 1231 3.34 -16.64 -8.47
CA LEU A 1231 3.61 -18.01 -8.02
C LEU A 1231 4.17 -18.90 -9.15
N PRO A 1232 5.08 -19.85 -8.83
CA PRO A 1232 5.62 -20.78 -9.80
C PRO A 1232 4.64 -21.94 -10.04
N LEU A 1233 3.55 -21.68 -10.76
CA LEU A 1233 2.43 -22.59 -11.00
C LEU A 1233 2.58 -23.41 -12.30
N PHE A 1234 2.03 -24.62 -12.31
CA PHE A 1234 1.69 -25.33 -13.55
C PHE A 1234 0.42 -24.72 -14.18
N GLU A 1235 0.17 -24.99 -15.47
CA GLU A 1235 -0.99 -24.43 -16.19
C GLU A 1235 -2.32 -24.82 -15.52
N GLU A 1236 -2.41 -26.07 -15.07
CA GLU A 1236 -3.59 -26.63 -14.39
C GLU A 1236 -3.83 -26.00 -13.00
N GLU A 1237 -2.79 -25.42 -12.38
CA GLU A 1237 -2.86 -24.76 -11.07
C GLU A 1237 -3.35 -23.30 -11.17
N ARG A 1238 -3.37 -22.70 -12.36
CA ARG A 1238 -3.80 -21.30 -12.55
C ARG A 1238 -5.26 -21.06 -12.17
N VAL A 1239 -6.10 -22.10 -12.18
CA VAL A 1239 -7.50 -22.01 -11.73
C VAL A 1239 -7.61 -21.62 -10.23
N LEU A 1240 -6.55 -21.84 -9.45
CA LEU A 1240 -6.54 -21.59 -8.01
C LEU A 1240 -6.29 -20.14 -7.62
N ILE A 1241 -5.77 -19.31 -8.53
CA ILE A 1241 -5.42 -17.90 -8.25
C ILE A 1241 -6.56 -16.92 -8.54
N GLU A 1242 -7.66 -17.37 -9.14
CA GLU A 1242 -8.86 -16.57 -9.36
C GLU A 1242 -9.67 -16.44 -8.07
N ILE A 1243 -9.34 -15.50 -7.18
CA ILE A 1243 -10.16 -15.24 -5.99
C ILE A 1243 -11.43 -14.47 -6.42
N GLU A 1244 -12.61 -15.04 -6.17
CA GLU A 1244 -13.90 -14.33 -6.31
C GLU A 1244 -13.97 -13.19 -5.27
N GLU A 1245 -14.33 -11.98 -5.74
CA GLU A 1245 -14.43 -10.74 -4.95
C GLU A 1245 -15.54 -10.79 -3.90
#